data_AF-A0A970SC11-F1
#
_entry.id   AF-A0A970SC11-F1
#
_cell.length_a   1.000
_cell.length_b   1.000
_cell.length_c   1.000
_cell.angle_alpha   90.00
_cell.angle_beta   90.00
_cell.angle_gamma   90.00
#
_symmetry.space_group_name_H-M   'P 1'
#
loop_
_entity.id
_entity.type
_entity.pdbx_description
1 polymer ?
#
loop_
_entity_poly.entity_id
_entity_poly.type
_entity_poly.pdbx_seq_one_letter_code
_entity_poly.pdbx_strand_id
1 'polypeptide(L)'
;MAPKLAEIKEGFLSLNARPDAVQSALSNIAAWQNDVAYQPYWALIDYLVATKNWKELLDCFYRLMPFGTGGRRGAVGVGPNRINAVTFDFSVQGHCDYLRSIYKEPRKLSVVLAWDVRAFSDHRRVYGPSAGILLGLSSLDLARSAAEVYAGNGIQAWVVGPMADEGPQLPRTTHYISTPELSFLIRRLGADGGLNVSASHNPPDDNGGKFYNGAGGQEVPPHDEQLLAFVEKVRAVQKMPYERARLDGFIQFISPQHRDAYIALNQALCPSPLRCAPIAFTPLNGVGGESLYRSLVELEFPVHPVQAEMAPDGDFPGVRYRTGNPEIPAVLGHLKAVVLDKQCAIGLATDPDADRLGLIVRTGPATTRFITGNEIGAIILQARIDEARRNGRLSAQTLFINTIVTSSLQRRIARHNGLQVVGDLMVGFKYMGNVLHALETAGRYPVEAPFPGMDSCQATVDDFLFTTEEAHGFLLSAQVRDKDACGAGVFLAGLASELQAQQRTIYDYLRDIYRDYGYFAHVQRNLVMEGIEGMERMAHIQQVLRTAPPNEIGGMRVVEFRDHRVYGGPLLSESDGSNRNVLQFWLRNEKGQEARVVVRPSGTEPKTKIYIEVPEPRSTDSIPNDTEHNLIPNPDNTRPSETQLNETIEQFNAIAEGLGEAFVRFCLGPAVHEGKWGEIPDEIFDLPDMVPLDRKLRYCREVLPALGERLRASQPVRAWLRNEQIQHLGADGVALGDLALLRYLKRAQLEEKFALAD
;
A
#
# COMPACT_ATOMS: atom_id res chain seq x y z
N MET A 1 8.23 -12.29 40.75
CA MET A 1 7.42 -11.37 39.90
C MET A 1 7.29 -9.96 40.46
N ALA A 2 6.80 -9.76 41.69
CA ALA A 2 6.58 -8.40 42.22
C ALA A 2 7.80 -7.45 42.15
N PRO A 3 9.06 -7.88 42.42
CA PRO A 3 10.23 -7.00 42.26
C PRO A 3 10.50 -6.58 40.82
N LYS A 4 10.21 -7.45 39.85
CA LYS A 4 10.45 -7.22 38.43
C LYS A 4 9.42 -6.29 37.80
N LEU A 5 8.15 -6.42 38.18
CA LEU A 5 7.11 -5.47 37.76
C LEU A 5 7.35 -4.06 38.32
N ALA A 6 7.96 -3.94 39.50
CA ALA A 6 8.36 -2.65 40.05
C ALA A 6 9.46 -1.99 39.21
N GLU A 7 10.51 -2.73 38.84
CA GLU A 7 11.56 -2.24 37.94
C GLU A 7 11.00 -1.81 36.58
N ILE A 8 10.11 -2.63 35.97
CA ILE A 8 9.46 -2.30 34.70
C ILE A 8 8.65 -1.00 34.83
N LYS A 9 7.91 -0.84 35.92
CA LYS A 9 7.12 0.37 36.18
C LYS A 9 8.01 1.61 36.26
N GLU A 10 9.13 1.55 36.99
CA GLU A 10 10.09 2.64 37.04
C GLU A 10 10.69 2.95 35.66
N GLY A 11 11.04 1.89 34.90
CA GLY A 11 11.49 2.00 33.51
C GLY A 11 10.48 2.73 32.62
N PHE A 12 9.20 2.37 32.69
CA PHE A 12 8.15 3.04 31.92
C PHE A 12 7.91 4.50 32.34
N LEU A 13 7.97 4.80 33.64
CA LEU A 13 7.84 6.18 34.13
C LEU A 13 8.98 7.07 33.64
N SER A 14 10.16 6.51 33.35
CA SER A 14 11.27 7.28 32.78
C SER A 14 11.03 7.74 31.33
N LEU A 15 10.04 7.18 30.63
CA LEU A 15 9.70 7.51 29.25
C LEU A 15 8.70 8.66 29.09
N ASN A 16 8.24 9.28 30.18
CA ASN A 16 7.12 10.25 30.16
C ASN A 16 5.85 9.72 29.47
N ALA A 17 5.65 8.40 29.45
CA ALA A 17 4.49 7.77 28.82
C ALA A 17 3.19 8.03 29.60
N ARG A 18 2.04 8.00 28.90
CA ARG A 18 0.74 8.22 29.54
C ARG A 18 0.44 7.18 30.63
N PRO A 19 -0.14 7.58 31.78
CA PRO A 19 -0.43 6.65 32.88
C PRO A 19 -1.31 5.46 32.50
N ASP A 20 -2.28 5.64 31.60
CA ASP A 20 -3.16 4.57 31.10
C ASP A 20 -2.40 3.54 30.27
N ALA A 21 -1.49 3.99 29.38
CA ALA A 21 -0.64 3.11 28.59
C ALA A 21 0.32 2.30 29.47
N VAL A 22 0.92 2.95 30.48
CA VAL A 22 1.78 2.29 31.48
C VAL A 22 0.99 1.24 32.27
N GLN A 23 -0.21 1.59 32.75
CA GLN A 23 -1.05 0.67 33.50
C GLN A 23 -1.48 -0.54 32.65
N SER A 24 -1.91 -0.30 31.41
CA SER A 24 -2.28 -1.34 30.45
C SER A 24 -1.10 -2.28 30.17
N ALA A 25 0.09 -1.73 29.91
CA ALA A 25 1.29 -2.53 29.68
C ALA A 25 1.66 -3.41 30.87
N LEU A 26 1.63 -2.86 32.09
CA LEU A 26 1.90 -3.64 33.31
C LEU A 26 0.88 -4.77 33.50
N SER A 27 -0.40 -4.50 33.23
CA SER A 27 -1.46 -5.50 33.31
C SER A 27 -1.23 -6.63 32.30
N ASN A 28 -0.90 -6.30 31.04
CA ASN A 28 -0.67 -7.28 30.00
C ASN A 28 0.62 -8.10 30.22
N ILE A 29 1.70 -7.48 30.71
CA ILE A 29 2.93 -8.19 31.09
C ILE A 29 2.63 -9.17 32.22
N ALA A 30 1.88 -8.74 33.25
CA ALA A 30 1.51 -9.63 34.35
C ALA A 30 0.64 -10.80 33.86
N ALA A 31 -0.32 -10.56 32.95
CA ALA A 31 -1.12 -11.63 32.36
C ALA A 31 -0.25 -12.65 31.60
N TRP A 32 0.66 -12.16 30.74
CA TRP A 32 1.56 -13.03 29.97
C TRP A 32 2.54 -13.79 30.86
N GLN A 33 3.05 -13.19 31.94
CA GLN A 33 3.97 -13.88 32.82
C GLN A 33 3.28 -14.92 33.73
N ASN A 34 1.98 -14.77 34.01
CA ASN A 34 1.25 -15.67 34.92
C ASN A 34 0.57 -16.86 34.23
N ASP A 35 0.47 -16.85 32.89
CA ASP A 35 -0.16 -17.92 32.13
C ASP A 35 0.91 -18.75 31.40
N VAL A 36 0.90 -20.06 31.66
CA VAL A 36 1.84 -21.04 31.11
C VAL A 36 1.76 -21.12 29.58
N ALA A 37 0.63 -20.74 28.97
CA ALA A 37 0.49 -20.66 27.52
C ALA A 37 1.50 -19.69 26.88
N TYR A 38 1.98 -18.70 27.63
CA TYR A 38 2.97 -17.72 27.17
C TYR A 38 4.39 -17.99 27.67
N GLN A 39 4.63 -19.11 28.37
CA GLN A 39 5.96 -19.49 28.87
C GLN A 39 7.06 -19.38 27.79
N PRO A 40 6.84 -19.79 26.52
CA PRO A 40 7.86 -19.65 25.48
C PRO A 40 8.33 -18.20 25.24
N TYR A 41 7.51 -17.20 25.57
CA TYR A 41 7.80 -15.79 25.35
C TYR A 41 8.49 -15.10 26.55
N TRP A 42 8.58 -15.74 27.72
CA TRP A 42 9.11 -15.09 28.92
C TRP A 42 10.56 -14.66 28.76
N ALA A 43 11.40 -15.45 28.08
CA ALA A 43 12.79 -15.10 27.81
C ALA A 43 12.94 -13.80 27.00
N LEU A 44 11.99 -13.51 26.09
CA LEU A 44 11.98 -12.27 25.29
C LEU A 44 11.66 -11.06 26.18
N ILE A 45 10.68 -11.19 27.08
CA ILE A 45 10.35 -10.14 28.06
C ILE A 45 11.56 -9.87 28.95
N ASP A 46 12.19 -10.93 29.45
CA ASP A 46 13.35 -10.88 30.33
C ASP A 46 14.54 -10.18 29.66
N TYR A 47 14.75 -10.43 28.38
CA TYR A 47 15.78 -9.76 27.58
C TYR A 47 15.52 -8.26 27.42
N LEU A 48 14.29 -7.85 27.09
CA LEU A 48 13.94 -6.43 26.96
C LEU A 48 14.10 -5.68 28.30
N VAL A 49 13.79 -6.33 29.42
CA VAL A 49 14.03 -5.79 30.77
C VAL A 49 15.54 -5.68 31.06
N ALA A 50 16.32 -6.74 30.83
CA ALA A 50 17.75 -6.77 31.11
C ALA A 50 18.55 -5.74 30.28
N THR A 51 18.12 -5.49 29.05
CA THR A 51 18.71 -4.48 28.15
C THR A 51 18.14 -3.08 28.36
N LYS A 52 17.18 -2.91 29.28
CA LYS A 52 16.47 -1.65 29.56
C LYS A 52 15.82 -1.04 28.32
N ASN A 53 15.36 -1.88 27.39
CA ASN A 53 14.63 -1.43 26.20
C ASN A 53 13.16 -1.13 26.57
N TRP A 54 12.97 -0.14 27.44
CA TRP A 54 11.66 0.21 27.99
C TRP A 54 10.68 0.69 26.92
N LYS A 55 11.18 1.41 25.90
CA LYS A 55 10.34 1.93 24.81
C LYS A 55 9.70 0.78 24.03
N GLU A 56 10.50 -0.21 23.65
CA GLU A 56 10.00 -1.40 22.94
C GLU A 56 9.10 -2.24 23.84
N LEU A 57 9.51 -2.49 25.10
CA LEU A 57 8.70 -3.27 26.02
C LEU A 57 7.34 -2.62 26.28
N LEU A 58 7.28 -1.30 26.40
CA LEU A 58 6.04 -0.56 26.52
C LEU A 58 5.19 -0.71 25.25
N ASP A 59 5.79 -0.53 24.07
CA ASP A 59 5.09 -0.64 22.78
C ASP A 59 4.52 -2.06 22.54
N CYS A 60 5.25 -3.11 22.92
CA CYS A 60 4.81 -4.50 22.83
C CYS A 60 3.55 -4.82 23.66
N PHE A 61 3.33 -4.11 24.76
CA PHE A 61 2.35 -4.49 25.79
C PHE A 61 1.26 -3.46 26.09
N TYR A 62 1.38 -2.19 25.69
CA TYR A 62 0.39 -1.17 26.09
C TYR A 62 -1.01 -1.37 25.49
N ARG A 63 -1.16 -2.15 24.41
CA ARG A 63 -2.45 -2.43 23.78
C ARG A 63 -2.49 -3.81 23.11
N LEU A 64 -3.67 -4.25 22.71
CA LEU A 64 -3.83 -5.29 21.71
C LEU A 64 -3.54 -4.71 20.32
N MET A 65 -2.90 -5.47 19.44
CA MET A 65 -2.70 -5.05 18.05
C MET A 65 -4.06 -4.77 17.40
N PRO A 66 -4.29 -3.55 16.88
CA PRO A 66 -5.54 -3.22 16.23
C PRO A 66 -5.83 -4.14 15.06
N PHE A 67 -7.07 -4.59 14.94
CA PHE A 67 -7.56 -5.24 13.72
C PHE A 67 -7.84 -4.12 12.71
N GLY A 68 -7.01 -4.02 11.68
CA GLY A 68 -7.16 -3.03 10.62
C GLY A 68 -8.31 -3.35 9.67
N THR A 69 -8.29 -2.73 8.50
CA THR A 69 -9.38 -2.75 7.50
C THR A 69 -9.83 -4.13 7.02
N GLY A 70 -9.06 -5.19 7.27
CA GLY A 70 -9.48 -6.57 7.05
C GLY A 70 -8.53 -7.59 7.68
N GLY A 71 -7.88 -7.26 8.80
CA GLY A 71 -6.96 -8.16 9.49
C GLY A 71 -5.88 -7.47 10.32
N ARG A 72 -4.93 -8.24 10.87
CA ARG A 72 -3.83 -7.74 11.69
C ARG A 72 -2.50 -7.84 10.95
N ARG A 73 -1.71 -6.78 10.99
CA ARG A 73 -0.34 -6.75 10.44
C ARG A 73 0.54 -5.89 11.34
N GLY A 74 1.78 -6.29 11.50
CA GLY A 74 2.76 -5.52 12.25
C GLY A 74 3.99 -6.33 12.58
N ALA A 75 4.84 -5.78 13.44
CA ALA A 75 6.08 -6.42 13.87
C ALA A 75 5.81 -7.78 14.51
N VAL A 76 6.58 -8.78 14.08
CA VAL A 76 6.67 -10.06 14.78
C VAL A 76 7.39 -9.84 16.11
N GLY A 77 6.88 -10.43 17.19
CA GLY A 77 7.41 -10.12 18.51
C GLY A 77 6.63 -10.67 19.70
N VAL A 78 7.11 -10.32 20.89
CA VAL A 78 6.46 -10.65 22.17
C VAL A 78 5.34 -9.66 22.52
N GLY A 79 4.30 -10.16 23.17
CA GLY A 79 3.24 -9.33 23.72
C GLY A 79 2.03 -9.20 22.78
N PRO A 80 0.95 -8.58 23.29
CA PRO A 80 -0.32 -8.47 22.58
C PRO A 80 -0.33 -7.47 21.41
N ASN A 81 0.62 -6.53 21.35
CA ASN A 81 0.77 -5.58 20.24
C ASN A 81 1.77 -6.08 19.18
N ARG A 82 1.97 -7.39 19.06
CA ARG A 82 2.87 -8.03 18.09
C ARG A 82 2.19 -9.19 17.37
N ILE A 83 2.69 -9.54 16.19
CA ILE A 83 2.36 -10.81 15.55
C ILE A 83 3.21 -11.91 16.17
N ASN A 84 2.54 -12.95 16.63
CA ASN A 84 3.12 -14.20 17.10
C ASN A 84 2.07 -15.30 17.02
N ALA A 85 2.46 -16.56 17.20
CA ALA A 85 1.55 -17.70 17.07
C ALA A 85 0.25 -17.51 17.89
N VAL A 86 0.35 -17.06 19.15
CA VAL A 86 -0.82 -16.95 20.04
C VAL A 86 -1.79 -15.84 19.59
N THR A 87 -1.29 -14.62 19.38
CA THR A 87 -2.12 -13.48 18.94
C THR A 87 -2.72 -13.70 17.56
N PHE A 88 -2.00 -14.40 16.69
CA PHE A 88 -2.47 -14.79 15.38
C PHE A 88 -3.60 -15.81 15.48
N ASP A 89 -3.42 -16.87 16.26
CA ASP A 89 -4.44 -17.91 16.46
C ASP A 89 -5.74 -17.36 17.08
N PHE A 90 -5.65 -16.37 17.97
CA PHE A 90 -6.84 -15.66 18.48
C PHE A 90 -7.63 -14.98 17.36
N SER A 91 -6.93 -14.44 16.38
CA SER A 91 -7.58 -13.81 15.22
C SER A 91 -8.26 -14.86 14.35
N VAL A 92 -7.62 -16.02 14.14
CA VAL A 92 -8.19 -17.14 13.37
C VAL A 92 -9.41 -17.75 14.09
N GLN A 93 -9.33 -17.96 15.39
CA GLN A 93 -10.46 -18.46 16.19
C GLN A 93 -11.65 -17.49 16.14
N GLY A 94 -11.41 -16.18 16.25
CA GLY A 94 -12.46 -15.18 16.12
C GLY A 94 -13.12 -15.19 14.74
N HIS A 95 -12.33 -15.42 13.68
CA HIS A 95 -12.88 -15.62 12.34
C HIS A 95 -13.71 -16.91 12.24
N CYS A 96 -13.30 -18.02 12.85
CA CYS A 96 -14.10 -19.24 12.91
C CYS A 96 -15.46 -19.00 13.56
N ASP A 97 -15.48 -18.29 14.68
CA ASP A 97 -16.69 -17.97 15.44
C ASP A 97 -17.60 -17.02 14.64
N TYR A 98 -17.03 -16.03 13.96
CA TYR A 98 -17.74 -15.13 13.06
C TYR A 98 -18.39 -15.88 11.90
N LEU A 99 -17.64 -16.72 11.16
CA LEU A 99 -18.16 -17.49 10.03
C LEU A 99 -19.35 -18.38 10.44
N ARG A 100 -19.26 -19.07 11.58
CA ARG A 100 -20.38 -19.88 12.11
C ARG A 100 -21.59 -19.04 12.49
N SER A 101 -21.38 -17.80 12.93
CA SER A 101 -22.47 -16.90 13.31
C SER A 101 -23.28 -16.40 12.12
N ILE A 102 -22.63 -16.18 10.97
CA ILE A 102 -23.27 -15.70 9.75
C ILE A 102 -23.83 -16.84 8.89
N TYR A 103 -23.24 -18.03 8.96
CA TYR A 103 -23.69 -19.23 8.25
C TYR A 103 -24.36 -20.22 9.21
N LYS A 104 -25.61 -19.91 9.59
CA LYS A 104 -26.37 -20.62 10.63
C LYS A 104 -26.94 -21.99 10.24
N GLU A 105 -27.07 -22.26 8.93
CA GLU A 105 -27.58 -23.53 8.43
C GLU A 105 -26.53 -24.64 8.58
N PRO A 106 -26.92 -25.89 8.90
CA PRO A 106 -25.98 -27.01 9.07
C PRO A 106 -25.36 -27.36 7.72
N ARG A 107 -24.23 -26.72 7.41
CA ARG A 107 -23.41 -26.96 6.24
C ARG A 107 -21.94 -27.06 6.64
N LYS A 108 -21.16 -27.78 5.82
CA LYS A 108 -19.71 -27.83 5.99
C LYS A 108 -19.13 -26.49 5.54
N LEU A 109 -18.53 -25.77 6.48
CA LEU A 109 -17.83 -24.53 6.16
C LEU A 109 -16.44 -24.85 5.60
N SER A 110 -15.98 -24.02 4.68
CA SER A 110 -14.60 -24.09 4.19
C SER A 110 -13.97 -22.73 3.99
N VAL A 111 -12.64 -22.68 4.09
CA VAL A 111 -11.84 -21.47 3.85
C VAL A 111 -10.68 -21.79 2.93
N VAL A 112 -10.20 -20.78 2.18
CA VAL A 112 -8.95 -20.89 1.41
C VAL A 112 -7.82 -20.18 2.16
N LEU A 113 -6.66 -20.82 2.25
CA LEU A 113 -5.48 -20.24 2.89
C LEU A 113 -4.42 -19.92 1.84
N ALA A 114 -3.85 -18.72 1.94
CA ALA A 114 -2.70 -18.26 1.18
C ALA A 114 -1.65 -17.69 2.13
N TRP A 115 -0.40 -17.68 1.68
CA TRP A 115 0.71 -17.10 2.44
C TRP A 115 1.81 -16.61 1.49
N ASP A 116 2.52 -15.57 1.93
CA ASP A 116 3.70 -15.06 1.22
C ASP A 116 5.00 -15.72 1.71
N VAL A 117 6.12 -15.15 1.28
CA VAL A 117 7.47 -15.72 1.40
C VAL A 117 8.16 -15.40 2.74
N ARG A 118 7.52 -14.64 3.63
CA ARG A 118 8.18 -14.02 4.78
C ARG A 118 8.53 -15.01 5.88
N ALA A 119 9.68 -14.76 6.50
CA ALA A 119 10.13 -15.40 7.74
C ALA A 119 10.88 -14.37 8.60
N PHE A 120 10.64 -14.41 9.91
CA PHE A 120 11.23 -13.44 10.83
C PHE A 120 12.73 -13.69 11.05
N SER A 121 13.55 -12.65 10.88
CA SER A 121 15.02 -12.72 10.96
C SER A 121 15.63 -11.72 11.97
N ASP A 122 14.80 -10.95 12.68
CA ASP A 122 15.22 -9.90 13.63
C ASP A 122 16.19 -8.87 13.03
N HIS A 123 15.92 -8.40 11.80
CA HIS A 123 16.69 -7.32 11.15
C HIS A 123 16.72 -6.03 11.97
N ARG A 124 15.66 -5.77 12.75
CA ARG A 124 15.56 -4.65 13.70
C ARG A 124 16.41 -4.83 14.96
N ARG A 125 16.98 -6.02 15.18
CA ARG A 125 17.84 -6.37 16.33
C ARG A 125 17.16 -6.09 17.68
N VAL A 126 15.87 -6.39 17.76
CA VAL A 126 15.06 -6.12 18.96
C VAL A 126 15.36 -7.16 20.04
N TYR A 127 15.56 -8.42 19.67
CA TYR A 127 15.65 -9.55 20.60
C TYR A 127 17.03 -10.19 20.62
N GLY A 128 17.85 -9.97 19.58
CA GLY A 128 19.22 -10.44 19.51
C GLY A 128 19.32 -11.97 19.74
N PRO A 129 20.24 -12.45 20.59
CA PRO A 129 20.36 -13.89 20.89
C PRO A 129 19.10 -14.52 21.49
N SER A 130 18.20 -13.72 22.06
CA SER A 130 16.97 -14.21 22.72
C SER A 130 15.81 -14.38 21.75
N ALA A 131 15.96 -14.00 20.48
CA ALA A 131 14.91 -14.07 19.47
C ALA A 131 14.31 -15.48 19.35
N GLY A 132 15.12 -16.54 19.57
CA GLY A 132 14.68 -17.89 19.93
C GLY A 132 13.49 -18.39 19.12
N ILE A 133 12.32 -18.50 19.77
CA ILE A 133 11.06 -19.01 19.19
C ILE A 133 10.48 -18.15 18.05
N LEU A 134 10.94 -16.91 17.88
CA LEU A 134 10.50 -16.03 16.81
C LEU A 134 11.33 -16.23 15.54
N LEU A 135 12.60 -16.61 15.66
CA LEU A 135 13.49 -16.76 14.51
C LEU A 135 12.97 -17.84 13.57
N GLY A 136 12.82 -17.48 12.29
CA GLY A 136 12.28 -18.35 11.27
C GLY A 136 10.75 -18.49 11.29
N LEU A 137 10.03 -17.83 12.21
CA LEU A 137 8.57 -17.85 12.22
C LEU A 137 8.05 -17.28 10.90
N SER A 138 7.54 -18.17 10.05
CA SER A 138 7.18 -17.86 8.68
C SER A 138 5.68 -17.67 8.47
N SER A 139 5.31 -17.04 7.36
CA SER A 139 3.92 -16.98 6.91
C SER A 139 3.33 -18.38 6.70
N LEU A 140 4.17 -19.36 6.31
CA LEU A 140 3.78 -20.78 6.21
C LEU A 140 3.46 -21.39 7.57
N ASP A 141 4.27 -21.12 8.60
CA ASP A 141 4.02 -21.63 9.97
C ASP A 141 2.72 -21.08 10.54
N LEU A 142 2.48 -19.79 10.34
CA LEU A 142 1.23 -19.13 10.73
C LEU A 142 0.03 -19.68 9.95
N ALA A 143 0.16 -19.91 8.64
CA ALA A 143 -0.90 -20.52 7.83
C ALA A 143 -1.19 -21.98 8.25
N ARG A 144 -0.15 -22.75 8.58
CA ARG A 144 -0.29 -24.10 9.14
C ARG A 144 -1.06 -24.06 10.45
N SER A 145 -0.67 -23.16 11.35
CA SER A 145 -1.37 -22.95 12.62
C SER A 145 -2.84 -22.58 12.40
N ALA A 146 -3.12 -21.69 11.44
CA ALA A 146 -4.50 -21.34 11.08
C ALA A 146 -5.30 -22.55 10.61
N ALA A 147 -4.72 -23.41 9.77
CA ALA A 147 -5.36 -24.63 9.29
C ALA A 147 -5.75 -25.57 10.45
N GLU A 148 -4.87 -25.70 11.46
CA GLU A 148 -5.15 -26.46 12.68
C GLU A 148 -6.31 -25.85 13.49
N VAL A 149 -6.39 -24.52 13.55
CA VAL A 149 -7.49 -23.82 14.24
C VAL A 149 -8.81 -24.01 13.50
N TYR A 150 -8.84 -23.82 12.17
CA TYR A 150 -10.05 -24.06 11.38
C TYR A 150 -10.52 -25.51 11.51
N ALA A 151 -9.61 -26.48 11.40
CA ALA A 151 -9.93 -27.90 11.56
C ALA A 151 -10.42 -28.25 12.98
N GLY A 152 -9.80 -27.68 14.02
CA GLY A 152 -10.28 -27.78 15.41
C GLY A 152 -11.70 -27.25 15.59
N ASN A 153 -12.09 -26.32 14.72
CA ASN A 153 -13.43 -25.76 14.64
C ASN A 153 -14.32 -26.44 13.56
N GLY A 154 -13.92 -27.59 13.02
CA GLY A 154 -14.72 -28.31 12.03
C GLY A 154 -14.92 -27.56 10.71
N ILE A 155 -14.08 -26.55 10.43
CA ILE A 155 -14.04 -25.79 9.18
C ILE A 155 -12.93 -26.38 8.32
N GLN A 156 -13.25 -26.73 7.08
CA GLN A 156 -12.29 -27.28 6.14
C GLN A 156 -11.35 -26.18 5.60
N ALA A 157 -10.05 -26.43 5.54
CA ALA A 157 -9.07 -25.54 4.96
C ALA A 157 -8.57 -26.07 3.61
N TRP A 158 -8.71 -25.25 2.57
CA TRP A 158 -8.07 -25.45 1.28
C TRP A 158 -6.68 -24.82 1.29
N VAL A 159 -5.66 -25.62 0.98
CA VAL A 159 -4.26 -25.22 0.95
C VAL A 159 -3.60 -25.69 -0.34
N VAL A 160 -2.50 -25.06 -0.76
CA VAL A 160 -1.72 -25.59 -1.89
C VAL A 160 -1.03 -26.92 -1.50
N GLY A 161 -0.61 -27.72 -2.49
CA GLY A 161 -0.01 -29.06 -2.34
C GLY A 161 1.10 -29.17 -1.28
N PRO A 162 1.42 -30.40 -0.82
CA PRO A 162 1.79 -30.71 0.55
C PRO A 162 2.80 -29.73 1.17
N MET A 163 2.36 -29.11 2.27
CA MET A 163 3.13 -28.23 3.17
C MET A 163 4.21 -28.97 3.98
N ALA A 164 4.67 -30.14 3.53
CA ALA A 164 5.61 -31.00 4.24
C ALA A 164 6.79 -31.36 3.36
N ASP A 165 7.99 -31.32 3.94
CA ASP A 165 9.30 -31.70 3.38
C ASP A 165 9.24 -32.72 2.23
N GLU A 166 9.27 -32.22 0.99
CA GLU A 166 9.61 -33.05 -0.16
C GLU A 166 11.11 -32.89 -0.42
N GLY A 167 11.81 -34.03 -0.47
CA GLY A 167 13.25 -34.11 -0.67
C GLY A 167 13.76 -33.45 -1.97
N PRO A 168 15.08 -33.47 -2.21
CA PRO A 168 15.80 -32.51 -3.07
C PRO A 168 15.57 -32.62 -4.59
N GLN A 169 14.48 -33.22 -5.08
CA GLN A 169 14.38 -33.68 -6.48
C GLN A 169 13.19 -33.14 -7.29
N LEU A 170 12.37 -32.21 -6.80
CA LEU A 170 11.36 -31.52 -7.62
C LEU A 170 11.66 -30.00 -7.73
N PRO A 171 11.61 -29.41 -8.94
CA PRO A 171 11.77 -27.96 -9.10
C PRO A 171 10.63 -27.21 -8.37
N ARG A 172 11.03 -26.28 -7.51
CA ARG A 172 10.23 -25.44 -6.58
C ARG A 172 9.12 -24.61 -7.26
N THR A 173 8.00 -25.20 -7.69
CA THR A 173 6.89 -24.45 -8.33
C THR A 173 5.50 -24.95 -7.90
N THR A 174 5.18 -24.97 -6.59
CA THR A 174 3.82 -25.29 -6.09
C THR A 174 3.49 -24.73 -4.68
N HIS A 175 4.26 -23.80 -4.10
CA HIS A 175 4.19 -23.56 -2.64
C HIS A 175 3.45 -22.29 -2.17
N TYR A 176 3.14 -21.36 -3.06
CA TYR A 176 2.57 -20.06 -2.68
C TYR A 176 1.31 -19.76 -3.49
N ILE A 177 0.41 -19.00 -2.88
CA ILE A 177 -0.81 -18.47 -3.50
C ILE A 177 -0.75 -16.96 -3.34
N SER A 178 -0.89 -16.24 -4.47
CA SER A 178 -0.95 -14.77 -4.43
C SER A 178 -2.27 -14.27 -3.84
N THR A 179 -2.29 -13.04 -3.33
CA THR A 179 -3.53 -12.39 -2.84
C THR A 179 -4.69 -12.47 -3.85
N PRO A 180 -4.52 -12.08 -5.14
CA PRO A 180 -5.59 -12.21 -6.12
C PRO A 180 -6.00 -13.66 -6.41
N GLU A 181 -5.06 -14.60 -6.42
CA GLU A 181 -5.37 -16.02 -6.61
C GLU A 181 -6.20 -16.57 -5.44
N LEU A 182 -5.93 -16.17 -4.19
CA LEU A 182 -6.79 -16.47 -3.04
C LEU A 182 -8.22 -15.98 -3.28
N SER A 183 -8.37 -14.71 -3.66
CA SER A 183 -9.68 -14.10 -3.91
C SER A 183 -10.46 -14.84 -5.00
N PHE A 184 -9.78 -15.23 -6.09
CA PHE A 184 -10.34 -16.08 -7.14
C PHE A 184 -10.76 -17.46 -6.62
N LEU A 185 -9.88 -18.13 -5.86
CA LEU A 185 -10.09 -19.50 -5.38
C LEU A 185 -11.23 -19.60 -4.38
N ILE A 186 -11.43 -18.60 -3.52
CA ILE A 186 -12.58 -18.55 -2.60
C ILE A 186 -13.88 -18.71 -3.41
N ARG A 187 -14.03 -17.92 -4.48
CA ARG A 187 -15.20 -17.95 -5.35
C ARG A 187 -15.27 -19.24 -6.16
N ARG A 188 -14.14 -19.67 -6.73
CA ARG A 188 -14.05 -20.85 -7.60
C ARG A 188 -14.41 -22.14 -6.87
N LEU A 189 -14.03 -22.27 -5.61
CA LEU A 189 -14.28 -23.43 -4.75
C LEU A 189 -15.59 -23.31 -3.96
N GLY A 190 -16.27 -22.16 -4.01
CA GLY A 190 -17.44 -21.89 -3.19
C GLY A 190 -17.14 -21.89 -1.69
N ALA A 191 -15.93 -21.43 -1.32
CA ALA A 191 -15.52 -21.32 0.07
C ALA A 191 -16.20 -20.13 0.75
N ASP A 192 -16.26 -20.17 2.07
CA ASP A 192 -17.07 -19.28 2.90
C ASP A 192 -16.30 -18.08 3.42
N GLY A 193 -14.99 -18.14 3.27
CA GLY A 193 -14.04 -17.10 3.55
C GLY A 193 -12.63 -17.53 3.17
N GLY A 194 -11.66 -16.77 3.63
CA GLY A 194 -10.26 -17.10 3.43
C GLY A 194 -9.34 -16.31 4.34
N LEU A 195 -8.06 -16.66 4.28
CA LEU A 195 -7.00 -15.99 5.03
C LEU A 195 -5.75 -15.90 4.15
N ASN A 196 -5.29 -14.68 3.92
CA ASN A 196 -3.97 -14.43 3.37
C ASN A 196 -3.00 -14.08 4.50
N VAL A 197 -1.98 -14.91 4.71
CA VAL A 197 -0.90 -14.65 5.67
C VAL A 197 0.22 -13.89 4.98
N SER A 198 0.17 -12.56 5.10
CA SER A 198 1.11 -11.66 4.44
C SER A 198 1.10 -10.28 5.08
N ALA A 199 2.28 -9.63 5.08
CA ALA A 199 2.42 -8.20 5.34
C ALA A 199 2.61 -7.36 4.07
N SER A 200 2.29 -7.90 2.88
CA SER A 200 2.43 -7.25 1.56
C SER A 200 3.82 -6.67 1.35
N HIS A 201 3.98 -5.34 1.36
CA HIS A 201 5.23 -4.63 1.08
C HIS A 201 5.98 -4.18 2.33
N ASN A 202 5.51 -4.51 3.54
CA ASN A 202 6.18 -4.15 4.80
C ASN A 202 7.62 -4.71 4.90
N PRO A 203 8.46 -4.24 5.84
CA PRO A 203 9.78 -4.81 6.09
C PRO A 203 9.75 -6.30 6.48
N PRO A 204 10.85 -7.07 6.36
CA PRO A 204 10.88 -8.52 6.59
C PRO A 204 10.38 -8.96 7.97
N ASP A 205 10.66 -8.15 8.99
CA ASP A 205 10.30 -8.44 10.39
C ASP A 205 8.81 -8.19 10.72
N ASP A 206 8.00 -7.83 9.72
CA ASP A 206 6.55 -7.76 9.82
C ASP A 206 5.88 -8.98 9.20
N ASN A 207 4.81 -9.43 9.84
CA ASN A 207 3.91 -10.44 9.29
C ASN A 207 2.46 -10.05 9.60
N GLY A 208 1.48 -10.89 9.26
CA GLY A 208 0.08 -10.64 9.53
C GLY A 208 -0.88 -11.54 8.78
N GLY A 209 -2.18 -11.37 9.04
CA GLY A 209 -3.26 -12.08 8.37
C GLY A 209 -4.31 -11.11 7.86
N LYS A 210 -4.78 -11.30 6.63
CA LYS A 210 -5.94 -10.63 6.02
C LYS A 210 -7.08 -11.64 5.90
N PHE A 211 -8.25 -11.36 6.45
CA PHE A 211 -9.42 -12.23 6.46
C PHE A 211 -10.40 -11.85 5.35
N TYR A 212 -10.92 -12.85 4.66
CA TYR A 212 -11.81 -12.69 3.51
C TYR A 212 -13.16 -13.35 3.77
N ASN A 213 -14.22 -12.79 3.18
CA ASN A 213 -15.56 -13.36 3.16
C ASN A 213 -15.78 -14.24 1.92
N GLY A 214 -16.91 -14.94 1.86
CA GLY A 214 -17.24 -15.87 0.77
C GLY A 214 -17.40 -15.22 -0.61
N ALA A 215 -17.53 -13.89 -0.69
CA ALA A 215 -17.51 -13.18 -1.97
C ALA A 215 -16.10 -13.12 -2.58
N GLY A 216 -15.05 -13.45 -1.82
CA GLY A 216 -13.65 -13.35 -2.20
C GLY A 216 -13.02 -11.99 -1.87
N GLY A 217 -13.75 -11.10 -1.19
CA GLY A 217 -13.27 -9.79 -0.72
C GLY A 217 -13.11 -9.75 0.80
N GLN A 218 -12.91 -8.56 1.36
CA GLN A 218 -12.85 -8.34 2.81
C GLN A 218 -14.14 -7.67 3.30
N GLU A 219 -14.48 -7.83 4.57
CA GLU A 219 -15.68 -7.22 5.13
C GLU A 219 -15.61 -5.68 5.13
N VAL A 220 -16.72 -5.04 4.78
CA VAL A 220 -16.94 -3.60 4.89
C VAL A 220 -17.83 -3.30 6.10
N PRO A 221 -17.83 -2.06 6.61
CA PRO A 221 -18.77 -1.66 7.64
C PRO A 221 -20.23 -1.96 7.28
N PRO A 222 -21.06 -2.42 8.24
CA PRO A 222 -20.75 -2.67 9.65
C PRO A 222 -20.22 -4.09 9.96
N HIS A 223 -20.08 -4.97 8.97
CA HIS A 223 -19.72 -6.38 9.18
C HIS A 223 -18.27 -6.56 9.67
N ASP A 224 -17.35 -5.66 9.30
CA ASP A 224 -15.97 -5.69 9.80
C ASP A 224 -15.87 -5.47 11.32
N GLU A 225 -16.74 -4.63 11.89
CA GLU A 225 -16.87 -4.43 13.34
C GLU A 225 -17.42 -5.69 14.03
N GLN A 226 -18.34 -6.41 13.39
CA GLN A 226 -18.86 -7.68 13.93
C GLN A 226 -17.75 -8.72 14.02
N LEU A 227 -16.95 -8.89 12.96
CA LEU A 227 -15.77 -9.77 12.97
C LEU A 227 -14.80 -9.37 14.09
N LEU A 228 -14.49 -8.07 14.22
CA LEU A 228 -13.65 -7.56 15.30
C LEU A 228 -14.20 -7.96 16.69
N ALA A 229 -15.50 -7.77 16.91
CA ALA A 229 -16.13 -8.11 18.18
C ALA A 229 -16.05 -9.61 18.52
N PHE A 230 -15.99 -10.51 17.53
CA PHE A 230 -15.71 -11.94 17.77
C PHE A 230 -14.25 -12.15 18.15
N VAL A 231 -13.31 -11.55 17.43
CA VAL A 231 -11.86 -11.64 17.71
C VAL A 231 -11.53 -11.15 19.13
N GLU A 232 -12.12 -10.05 19.59
CA GLU A 232 -11.88 -9.50 20.93
C GLU A 232 -12.46 -10.34 22.07
N LYS A 233 -13.42 -11.22 21.79
CA LYS A 233 -14.02 -12.14 22.77
C LYS A 233 -13.25 -13.44 22.95
N VAL A 234 -12.32 -13.75 22.06
CA VAL A 234 -11.55 -15.00 22.13
C VAL A 234 -10.70 -15.04 23.41
N ARG A 235 -10.80 -16.15 24.14
CA ARG A 235 -10.00 -16.43 25.34
C ARG A 235 -9.26 -17.77 25.26
N ALA A 236 -9.68 -18.64 24.36
CA ALA A 236 -9.10 -19.95 24.13
C ALA A 236 -9.18 -20.29 22.64
N VAL A 237 -8.24 -21.09 22.16
CA VAL A 237 -8.17 -21.54 20.77
C VAL A 237 -8.41 -23.04 20.72
N GLN A 238 -9.26 -23.47 19.80
CA GLN A 238 -9.44 -24.88 19.50
C GLN A 238 -8.55 -25.25 18.32
N LYS A 239 -7.69 -26.25 18.49
CA LYS A 239 -6.81 -26.76 17.43
C LYS A 239 -6.96 -28.26 17.25
N MET A 240 -6.85 -28.70 16.00
CA MET A 240 -6.62 -30.09 15.65
C MET A 240 -5.23 -30.19 14.99
N PRO A 241 -4.32 -31.07 15.46
CA PRO A 241 -2.99 -31.19 14.88
C PRO A 241 -3.05 -31.42 13.36
N TYR A 242 -2.18 -30.77 12.60
CA TYR A 242 -2.27 -30.70 11.14
C TYR A 242 -2.39 -32.08 10.47
N GLU A 243 -1.56 -33.05 10.88
CA GLU A 243 -1.62 -34.41 10.30
C GLU A 243 -2.93 -35.12 10.62
N ARG A 244 -3.49 -34.90 11.81
CA ARG A 244 -4.81 -35.43 12.17
C ARG A 244 -5.90 -34.75 11.34
N ALA A 245 -5.85 -33.42 11.21
CA ALA A 245 -6.77 -32.65 10.38
C ALA A 245 -6.74 -33.10 8.91
N ARG A 246 -5.56 -33.40 8.38
CA ARG A 246 -5.39 -33.93 7.03
C ARG A 246 -6.02 -35.32 6.87
N LEU A 247 -5.73 -36.24 7.79
CA LEU A 247 -6.31 -37.59 7.77
C LEU A 247 -7.84 -37.59 7.94
N ASP A 248 -8.36 -36.67 8.73
CA ASP A 248 -9.81 -36.50 8.96
C ASP A 248 -10.51 -35.72 7.83
N GLY A 249 -9.76 -35.29 6.80
CA GLY A 249 -10.30 -34.62 5.62
C GLY A 249 -10.60 -33.13 5.80
N PHE A 250 -10.17 -32.51 6.90
CA PHE A 250 -10.29 -31.07 7.11
C PHE A 250 -9.26 -30.26 6.31
N ILE A 251 -8.13 -30.87 5.92
CA ILE A 251 -7.16 -30.23 5.01
C ILE A 251 -7.35 -30.79 3.61
N GLN A 252 -7.70 -29.92 2.67
CA GLN A 252 -7.87 -30.27 1.26
C GLN A 252 -6.85 -29.53 0.40
N PHE A 253 -6.33 -30.21 -0.61
CA PHE A 253 -5.35 -29.62 -1.53
C PHE A 253 -6.04 -28.97 -2.73
N ILE A 254 -5.64 -27.75 -3.03
CA ILE A 254 -6.05 -27.03 -4.23
C ILE A 254 -5.38 -27.71 -5.42
N SER A 255 -6.21 -28.19 -6.35
CA SER A 255 -5.70 -28.87 -7.54
C SER A 255 -5.01 -27.89 -8.51
N PRO A 256 -4.01 -28.35 -9.29
CA PRO A 256 -3.37 -27.52 -10.31
C PRO A 256 -4.36 -26.87 -11.29
N GLN A 257 -5.45 -27.58 -11.66
CA GLN A 257 -6.45 -27.07 -12.59
C GLN A 257 -7.17 -25.81 -12.09
N HIS A 258 -7.35 -25.66 -10.77
CA HIS A 258 -7.92 -24.43 -10.22
C HIS A 258 -6.95 -23.26 -10.35
N ARG A 259 -5.65 -23.50 -10.17
CA ARG A 259 -4.60 -22.49 -10.35
C ARG A 259 -4.45 -22.12 -11.82
N ASP A 260 -4.46 -23.10 -12.71
CA ASP A 260 -4.41 -22.89 -14.16
C ASP A 260 -5.61 -22.07 -14.66
N ALA A 261 -6.78 -22.22 -14.03
CA ALA A 261 -7.95 -21.39 -14.34
C ALA A 261 -7.74 -19.91 -13.97
N TYR A 262 -7.02 -19.62 -12.87
CA TYR A 262 -6.64 -18.25 -12.52
C TYR A 262 -5.62 -17.66 -13.53
N ILE A 263 -4.63 -18.46 -13.94
CA ILE A 263 -3.68 -18.07 -14.98
C ILE A 263 -4.40 -17.80 -16.31
N ALA A 264 -5.27 -18.70 -16.75
CA ALA A 264 -6.05 -18.56 -17.97
C ALA A 264 -6.98 -17.33 -17.93
N LEU A 265 -7.61 -17.04 -16.78
CA LEU A 265 -8.40 -15.83 -16.58
C LEU A 265 -7.59 -14.57 -16.89
N ASN A 266 -6.37 -14.49 -16.35
CA ASN A 266 -5.50 -13.34 -16.53
C ASN A 266 -4.88 -13.27 -17.92
N GLN A 267 -4.51 -14.40 -18.51
CA GLN A 267 -4.03 -14.48 -19.89
C GLN A 267 -5.07 -13.99 -20.91
N ALA A 268 -6.36 -14.25 -20.66
CA ALA A 268 -7.46 -13.80 -21.50
C ALA A 268 -7.65 -12.27 -21.50
N LEU A 269 -7.04 -11.54 -20.55
CA LEU A 269 -7.05 -10.08 -20.52
C LEU A 269 -6.04 -9.45 -21.50
N CYS A 270 -5.16 -10.23 -22.14
CA CYS A 270 -4.20 -9.69 -23.08
C CYS A 270 -4.93 -9.05 -24.28
N PRO A 271 -4.79 -7.73 -24.53
CA PRO A 271 -5.59 -7.02 -25.53
C PRO A 271 -5.17 -7.33 -26.98
N SER A 272 -4.06 -8.05 -27.16
CA SER A 272 -3.40 -8.23 -28.45
C SER A 272 -2.89 -9.65 -28.65
N PRO A 273 -2.85 -10.17 -29.90
CA PRO A 273 -2.10 -11.38 -30.22
C PRO A 273 -0.59 -11.12 -30.40
N LEU A 274 -0.14 -9.85 -30.44
CA LEU A 274 1.27 -9.52 -30.66
C LEU A 274 2.14 -9.81 -29.43
N ARG A 275 3.35 -10.31 -29.65
CA ARG A 275 4.35 -10.67 -28.61
C ARG A 275 5.73 -10.04 -28.84
N CYS A 276 5.79 -8.91 -29.54
CA CYS A 276 7.05 -8.33 -29.99
C CYS A 276 7.76 -7.45 -28.95
N ALA A 277 7.08 -7.06 -27.87
CA ALA A 277 7.67 -6.21 -26.83
C ALA A 277 8.53 -7.03 -25.85
N PRO A 278 9.85 -6.76 -25.73
CA PRO A 278 10.66 -7.34 -24.66
C PRO A 278 10.32 -6.71 -23.32
N ILE A 279 10.18 -7.53 -22.29
CA ILE A 279 9.65 -7.14 -20.98
C ILE A 279 10.68 -7.51 -19.91
N ALA A 280 11.12 -6.54 -19.10
CA ALA A 280 11.86 -6.86 -17.90
C ALA A 280 10.88 -7.22 -16.76
N PHE A 281 11.20 -8.20 -15.93
CA PHE A 281 10.32 -8.61 -14.83
C PHE A 281 11.07 -8.88 -13.52
N THR A 282 10.49 -8.46 -12.40
CA THR A 282 10.93 -8.87 -11.06
C THR A 282 9.72 -9.10 -10.14
N PRO A 283 9.66 -10.19 -9.37
CA PRO A 283 8.69 -10.33 -8.29
C PRO A 283 9.19 -9.72 -6.97
N LEU A 284 10.35 -9.06 -6.95
CA LEU A 284 11.01 -8.53 -5.74
C LEU A 284 11.14 -9.59 -4.64
N ASN A 285 11.59 -10.80 -5.02
CA ASN A 285 11.65 -12.01 -4.20
C ASN A 285 10.29 -12.50 -3.65
N GLY A 286 9.19 -12.00 -4.20
CA GLY A 286 7.82 -12.37 -3.86
C GLY A 286 7.25 -13.55 -4.65
N VAL A 287 5.92 -13.69 -4.55
CA VAL A 287 5.17 -14.80 -5.19
C VAL A 287 4.79 -14.53 -6.66
N GLY A 288 5.08 -13.34 -7.20
CA GLY A 288 4.73 -12.96 -8.58
C GLY A 288 5.34 -13.83 -9.69
N GLY A 289 6.34 -14.66 -9.35
CA GLY A 289 6.89 -15.68 -10.24
C GLY A 289 5.88 -16.76 -10.65
N GLU A 290 4.96 -17.12 -9.75
CA GLU A 290 3.95 -18.16 -9.95
C GLU A 290 2.72 -17.67 -10.73
N SER A 291 2.56 -16.34 -10.87
CA SER A 291 1.40 -15.70 -11.49
C SER A 291 1.80 -14.91 -12.75
N LEU A 292 2.30 -13.68 -12.59
CA LEU A 292 2.58 -12.78 -13.71
C LEU A 292 3.72 -13.31 -14.59
N TYR A 293 4.85 -13.74 -14.00
CA TYR A 293 5.96 -14.28 -14.78
C TYR A 293 5.55 -15.51 -15.59
N ARG A 294 4.90 -16.49 -14.92
CA ARG A 294 4.33 -17.67 -15.56
C ARG A 294 3.42 -17.29 -16.73
N SER A 295 2.48 -16.36 -16.51
CA SER A 295 1.54 -15.91 -17.54
C SER A 295 2.24 -15.30 -18.75
N LEU A 296 3.26 -14.46 -18.54
CA LEU A 296 4.00 -13.83 -19.63
C LEU A 296 4.81 -14.86 -20.44
N VAL A 297 5.44 -15.83 -19.78
CA VAL A 297 6.21 -16.90 -20.43
C VAL A 297 5.30 -17.84 -21.23
N GLU A 298 4.18 -18.28 -20.65
CA GLU A 298 3.20 -19.15 -21.33
C GLU A 298 2.52 -18.45 -22.51
N LEU A 299 2.37 -17.11 -22.45
CA LEU A 299 1.92 -16.30 -23.58
C LEU A 299 3.02 -16.03 -24.62
N GLU A 300 4.23 -16.55 -24.43
CA GLU A 300 5.38 -16.42 -25.33
C GLU A 300 5.90 -14.98 -25.51
N PHE A 301 5.74 -14.11 -24.50
CA PHE A 301 6.42 -12.83 -24.50
C PHE A 301 7.94 -13.00 -24.29
N PRO A 302 8.79 -12.15 -24.90
CA PRO A 302 10.22 -12.11 -24.61
C PRO A 302 10.48 -11.48 -23.24
N VAL A 303 10.49 -12.31 -22.19
CA VAL A 303 10.69 -11.86 -20.80
C VAL A 303 12.16 -11.95 -20.38
N HIS A 304 12.66 -10.86 -19.80
CA HIS A 304 13.98 -10.73 -19.21
C HIS A 304 13.87 -10.58 -17.69
N PRO A 305 13.99 -11.67 -16.93
CA PRO A 305 13.88 -11.62 -15.48
C PRO A 305 15.09 -10.92 -14.83
N VAL A 306 14.86 -10.21 -13.73
CA VAL A 306 15.90 -9.77 -12.80
C VAL A 306 16.32 -10.99 -11.97
N GLN A 307 17.29 -11.75 -12.47
CA GLN A 307 17.64 -13.08 -11.94
C GLN A 307 17.87 -13.12 -10.42
N ALA A 308 18.50 -12.09 -9.84
CA ALA A 308 18.78 -12.00 -8.40
C ALA A 308 17.51 -11.89 -7.52
N GLU A 309 16.38 -11.46 -8.08
CA GLU A 309 15.13 -11.16 -7.38
C GLU A 309 14.00 -12.15 -7.71
N MET A 310 14.26 -13.18 -8.54
CA MET A 310 13.24 -14.14 -8.98
C MET A 310 12.88 -15.18 -7.93
N ALA A 311 13.85 -15.60 -7.11
CA ALA A 311 13.63 -16.65 -6.12
C ALA A 311 12.82 -16.09 -4.93
N PRO A 312 11.76 -16.81 -4.48
CA PRO A 312 11.03 -16.50 -3.26
C PRO A 312 11.97 -16.41 -2.06
N ASP A 313 12.07 -15.24 -1.42
CA ASP A 313 12.90 -14.99 -0.25
C ASP A 313 12.35 -13.82 0.59
N GLY A 314 11.91 -14.13 1.81
CA GLY A 314 11.32 -13.18 2.77
C GLY A 314 12.26 -12.12 3.33
N ASP A 315 13.58 -12.28 3.18
CA ASP A 315 14.56 -11.26 3.54
C ASP A 315 14.73 -10.17 2.46
N PHE A 316 14.10 -10.36 1.30
CA PHE A 316 14.17 -9.50 0.11
C PHE A 316 15.62 -9.12 -0.25
N PRO A 317 16.52 -10.11 -0.46
CA PRO A 317 17.93 -9.85 -0.71
C PRO A 317 18.14 -9.07 -2.01
N GLY A 318 19.01 -8.07 -1.99
CA GLY A 318 19.28 -7.22 -3.16
C GLY A 318 18.18 -6.19 -3.45
N VAL A 319 16.98 -6.33 -2.89
CA VAL A 319 15.93 -5.31 -2.95
C VAL A 319 16.29 -4.16 -2.01
N ARG A 320 16.29 -2.94 -2.54
CA ARG A 320 16.67 -1.76 -1.76
C ARG A 320 15.74 -1.57 -0.55
N TYR A 321 16.32 -1.22 0.60
CA TYR A 321 15.64 -1.12 1.90
C TYR A 321 14.97 -2.40 2.40
N ARG A 322 15.15 -3.55 1.73
CA ARG A 322 14.44 -4.80 2.03
C ARG A 322 12.92 -4.61 2.08
N THR A 323 12.38 -3.76 1.22
CA THR A 323 10.93 -3.54 1.09
C THR A 323 10.54 -3.81 -0.36
N GLY A 324 9.79 -4.89 -0.59
CA GLY A 324 9.25 -5.23 -1.90
C GLY A 324 8.11 -4.28 -2.33
N ASN A 325 8.28 -2.97 -2.17
CA ASN A 325 7.25 -1.99 -2.51
C ASN A 325 7.49 -1.40 -3.92
N PRO A 326 6.74 -1.81 -4.95
CA PRO A 326 6.90 -1.28 -6.30
C PRO A 326 6.43 0.17 -6.46
N GLU A 327 5.81 0.78 -5.44
CA GLU A 327 5.49 2.22 -5.41
C GLU A 327 6.76 3.09 -5.24
N ILE A 328 7.85 2.54 -4.72
CA ILE A 328 9.07 3.28 -4.40
C ILE A 328 10.04 3.16 -5.59
N PRO A 329 10.30 4.22 -6.38
CA PRO A 329 11.14 4.12 -7.57
C PRO A 329 12.57 3.61 -7.28
N ALA A 330 13.09 3.93 -6.09
CA ALA A 330 14.40 3.49 -5.62
C ALA A 330 14.51 1.96 -5.45
N VAL A 331 13.39 1.25 -5.22
CA VAL A 331 13.34 -0.22 -5.12
C VAL A 331 13.53 -0.88 -6.49
N LEU A 332 13.18 -0.19 -7.58
CA LEU A 332 13.18 -0.73 -8.94
C LEU A 332 14.52 -0.58 -9.69
N GLY A 333 15.63 -0.37 -8.95
CA GLY A 333 16.95 -0.10 -9.53
C GLY A 333 17.47 -1.22 -10.45
N HIS A 334 17.39 -2.48 -10.01
CA HIS A 334 17.81 -3.62 -10.82
C HIS A 334 16.89 -3.84 -12.03
N LEU A 335 15.57 -3.67 -11.85
CA LEU A 335 14.62 -3.72 -12.97
C LEU A 335 14.97 -2.68 -14.04
N LYS A 336 15.24 -1.44 -13.64
CA LYS A 336 15.68 -0.38 -14.56
C LYS A 336 16.96 -0.76 -15.31
N ALA A 337 17.93 -1.37 -14.63
CA ALA A 337 19.17 -1.83 -15.26
C ALA A 337 18.90 -2.88 -16.35
N VAL A 338 18.01 -3.85 -16.09
CA VAL A 338 17.61 -4.86 -17.08
C VAL A 338 16.83 -4.24 -18.24
N VAL A 339 15.94 -3.28 -17.98
CA VAL A 339 15.21 -2.54 -19.03
C VAL A 339 16.18 -1.89 -20.01
N LEU A 340 17.25 -1.26 -19.51
CA LEU A 340 18.27 -0.60 -20.32
C LEU A 340 19.20 -1.60 -21.02
N ASP A 341 19.73 -2.59 -20.31
CA ASP A 341 20.68 -3.57 -20.87
C ASP A 341 20.04 -4.41 -21.99
N LYS A 342 18.82 -4.89 -21.76
CA LYS A 342 18.11 -5.75 -22.71
C LYS A 342 17.24 -4.99 -23.70
N GLN A 343 17.22 -3.66 -23.60
CA GLN A 343 16.31 -2.82 -24.39
C GLN A 343 14.87 -3.37 -24.30
N CYS A 344 14.36 -3.52 -23.07
CA CYS A 344 12.97 -3.88 -22.83
C CYS A 344 12.06 -2.66 -23.03
N ALA A 345 10.92 -2.84 -23.71
CA ALA A 345 9.94 -1.77 -23.91
C ALA A 345 9.39 -1.29 -22.57
N ILE A 346 9.14 -2.24 -21.67
CA ILE A 346 8.64 -2.02 -20.32
C ILE A 346 9.37 -2.90 -19.30
N GLY A 347 9.36 -2.49 -18.04
CA GLY A 347 9.72 -3.30 -16.89
C GLY A 347 8.54 -3.37 -15.92
N LEU A 348 8.23 -4.58 -15.44
CA LEU A 348 7.14 -4.86 -14.52
C LEU A 348 7.69 -5.39 -13.19
N ALA A 349 7.13 -4.90 -12.08
CA ALA A 349 7.46 -5.39 -10.74
C ALA A 349 6.19 -5.71 -9.94
N THR A 350 6.16 -6.82 -9.22
CA THR A 350 5.10 -7.12 -8.25
C THR A 350 5.61 -6.98 -6.82
N ASP A 351 4.72 -6.66 -5.88
CA ASP A 351 5.03 -6.77 -4.46
C ASP A 351 5.00 -8.24 -3.97
N PRO A 352 5.42 -8.54 -2.73
CA PRO A 352 5.61 -9.91 -2.25
C PRO A 352 4.39 -10.82 -2.34
N ASP A 353 3.17 -10.30 -2.21
CA ASP A 353 1.91 -11.04 -2.34
C ASP A 353 1.18 -10.80 -3.67
N ALA A 354 1.84 -10.12 -4.61
CA ALA A 354 1.45 -9.87 -6.00
C ALA A 354 0.06 -9.21 -6.17
N ASP A 355 -0.29 -8.32 -5.24
CA ASP A 355 -1.50 -7.49 -5.32
C ASP A 355 -1.22 -6.10 -5.93
N ARG A 356 0.05 -5.69 -6.03
CA ARG A 356 0.48 -4.41 -6.65
C ARG A 356 1.37 -4.59 -7.86
N LEU A 357 1.30 -3.62 -8.78
CA LEU A 357 2.11 -3.59 -10.00
C LEU A 357 2.88 -2.27 -10.16
N GLY A 358 4.21 -2.35 -10.25
CA GLY A 358 5.10 -1.27 -10.66
C GLY A 358 5.38 -1.32 -12.16
N LEU A 359 5.54 -0.14 -12.78
CA LEU A 359 5.83 0.00 -14.21
C LEU A 359 6.98 0.98 -14.45
N ILE A 360 7.99 0.52 -15.19
CA ILE A 360 9.01 1.35 -15.81
C ILE A 360 8.84 1.27 -17.33
N VAL A 361 8.88 2.40 -18.02
CA VAL A 361 8.82 2.44 -19.49
C VAL A 361 10.13 2.97 -20.05
N ARG A 362 10.61 2.39 -21.15
CA ARG A 362 11.76 2.94 -21.88
C ARG A 362 11.30 4.13 -22.72
N THR A 363 11.93 5.28 -22.53
CA THR A 363 11.62 6.54 -23.25
C THR A 363 12.68 6.91 -24.29
N GLY A 364 13.77 6.16 -24.36
CA GLY A 364 14.87 6.33 -25.30
C GLY A 364 15.93 5.25 -25.07
N PRO A 365 17.01 5.21 -25.89
CA PRO A 365 18.01 4.12 -25.81
C PRO A 365 18.67 3.96 -24.44
N ALA A 366 18.84 5.07 -23.71
CA ALA A 366 19.48 5.11 -22.39
C ALA A 366 18.58 5.76 -21.32
N THR A 367 17.29 5.98 -21.60
CA THR A 367 16.38 6.69 -20.71
C THR A 367 15.13 5.88 -20.41
N THR A 368 14.71 5.95 -19.14
CA THR A 368 13.50 5.29 -18.63
C THR A 368 12.70 6.27 -17.80
N ARG A 369 11.39 6.04 -17.72
CA ARG A 369 10.49 6.76 -16.81
C ARG A 369 9.75 5.76 -15.90
N PHE A 370 9.71 6.06 -14.61
CA PHE A 370 8.80 5.41 -13.67
C PHE A 370 7.38 5.94 -13.89
N ILE A 371 6.40 5.05 -13.98
CA ILE A 371 4.99 5.41 -14.13
C ILE A 371 4.29 5.16 -12.79
N THR A 372 3.65 6.21 -12.27
CA THR A 372 2.94 6.18 -10.99
C THR A 372 1.66 5.34 -11.06
N GLY A 373 1.14 4.86 -9.93
CA GLY A 373 -0.11 4.10 -9.90
C GLY A 373 -1.31 4.84 -10.52
N ASN A 374 -1.40 6.16 -10.33
CA ASN A 374 -2.41 7.00 -10.99
C ASN A 374 -2.27 7.00 -12.52
N GLU A 375 -1.05 7.10 -13.04
CA GLU A 375 -0.76 7.06 -14.47
C GLU A 375 -1.00 5.65 -15.05
N ILE A 376 -0.59 4.59 -14.36
CA ILE A 376 -0.88 3.20 -14.77
C ILE A 376 -2.39 3.00 -14.89
N GLY A 377 -3.15 3.44 -13.88
CA GLY A 377 -4.62 3.36 -13.91
C GLY A 377 -5.24 4.13 -15.06
N ALA A 378 -4.74 5.32 -15.40
CA ALA A 378 -5.22 6.09 -16.55
C ALA A 378 -4.90 5.41 -17.89
N ILE A 379 -3.69 4.84 -18.03
CA ILE A 379 -3.27 4.07 -19.21
C ILE A 379 -4.17 2.86 -19.41
N ILE A 380 -4.37 2.05 -18.38
CA ILE A 380 -5.20 0.84 -18.46
C ILE A 380 -6.65 1.22 -18.76
N LEU A 381 -7.21 2.22 -18.06
CA LEU A 381 -8.59 2.67 -18.29
C LEU A 381 -8.80 3.11 -19.75
N GLN A 382 -7.95 3.99 -20.28
CA GLN A 382 -8.09 4.44 -21.67
C GLN A 382 -7.95 3.28 -22.66
N ALA A 383 -6.98 2.39 -22.45
CA ALA A 383 -6.77 1.25 -23.34
C ALA A 383 -7.94 0.25 -23.28
N ARG A 384 -8.55 0.04 -22.11
CA ARG A 384 -9.76 -0.78 -21.95
C ARG A 384 -10.96 -0.16 -22.64
N ILE A 385 -11.11 1.16 -22.59
CA ILE A 385 -12.14 1.89 -23.34
C ILE A 385 -11.92 1.73 -24.86
N ASP A 386 -10.67 1.86 -25.32
CA ASP A 386 -10.34 1.71 -26.75
C ASP A 386 -10.58 0.27 -27.24
N GLU A 387 -10.23 -0.74 -26.44
CA GLU A 387 -10.53 -2.13 -26.71
C GLU A 387 -12.03 -2.41 -26.73
N ALA A 388 -12.78 -1.93 -25.73
CA ALA A 388 -14.23 -2.08 -25.66
C ALA A 388 -14.92 -1.42 -26.85
N ARG A 389 -14.44 -0.23 -27.27
CA ARG A 389 -14.94 0.48 -28.46
C ARG A 389 -14.66 -0.30 -29.74
N ARG A 390 -13.44 -0.79 -29.94
CA ARG A 390 -13.07 -1.61 -31.11
C ARG A 390 -13.91 -2.88 -31.21
N ASN A 391 -14.23 -3.48 -30.08
CA ASN A 391 -15.01 -4.71 -29.99
C ASN A 391 -16.53 -4.49 -29.94
N GLY A 392 -17.01 -3.25 -30.03
CA GLY A 392 -18.45 -2.93 -29.96
C GLY A 392 -19.10 -3.23 -28.61
N ARG A 393 -18.32 -3.27 -27.52
CA ARG A 393 -18.77 -3.57 -26.14
C ARG A 393 -18.89 -2.33 -25.24
N LEU A 394 -18.41 -1.18 -25.69
CA LEU A 394 -18.53 0.06 -24.93
C LEU A 394 -19.99 0.54 -24.92
N SER A 395 -20.56 0.73 -23.74
CA SER A 395 -21.95 1.16 -23.55
C SER A 395 -22.05 2.18 -22.42
N ALA A 396 -23.23 2.81 -22.30
CA ALA A 396 -23.52 3.67 -21.15
C ALA A 396 -23.61 2.90 -19.83
N GLN A 397 -23.74 1.57 -19.87
CA GLN A 397 -23.75 0.71 -18.70
C GLN A 397 -22.33 0.40 -18.22
N THR A 398 -21.34 0.48 -19.11
CA THR A 398 -19.92 0.19 -18.81
C THR A 398 -19.46 0.97 -17.58
N LEU A 399 -18.90 0.26 -16.60
CA LEU A 399 -18.65 0.76 -15.26
C LEU A 399 -17.14 0.89 -14.98
N PHE A 400 -16.77 2.06 -14.47
CA PHE A 400 -15.48 2.34 -13.87
C PHE A 400 -15.64 2.65 -12.37
N ILE A 401 -14.73 2.13 -11.53
CA ILE A 401 -14.76 2.33 -10.08
C ILE A 401 -13.40 2.87 -9.62
N ASN A 402 -13.38 3.86 -8.71
CA ASN A 402 -12.14 4.33 -8.09
C ASN A 402 -12.33 4.87 -6.66
N THR A 403 -11.22 5.22 -5.99
CA THR A 403 -11.25 5.77 -4.63
C THR A 403 -11.18 7.29 -4.61
N ILE A 404 -11.44 7.86 -3.43
CA ILE A 404 -11.41 9.30 -3.17
C ILE A 404 -10.03 9.96 -3.36
N VAL A 405 -8.95 9.21 -3.21
CA VAL A 405 -7.56 9.69 -3.38
C VAL A 405 -6.95 9.27 -4.71
N THR A 406 -7.64 8.42 -5.48
CA THR A 406 -7.28 8.11 -6.86
C THR A 406 -7.50 9.36 -7.73
N SER A 407 -6.62 9.54 -8.72
CA SER A 407 -6.65 10.68 -9.64
C SER A 407 -8.02 10.91 -10.26
N SER A 408 -8.48 12.16 -10.22
CA SER A 408 -9.71 12.58 -10.89
C SER A 408 -9.57 12.63 -12.42
N LEU A 409 -8.34 12.53 -12.97
CA LEU A 409 -8.09 12.30 -14.41
C LEU A 409 -8.85 11.05 -14.90
N GLN A 410 -8.82 9.97 -14.13
CA GLN A 410 -9.45 8.71 -14.51
C GLN A 410 -10.97 8.85 -14.59
N ARG A 411 -11.58 9.62 -13.67
CA ARG A 411 -13.01 9.96 -13.74
C ARG A 411 -13.32 10.84 -14.95
N ARG A 412 -12.44 11.79 -15.27
CA ARG A 412 -12.58 12.63 -16.48
C ARG A 412 -12.55 11.77 -17.75
N ILE A 413 -11.62 10.81 -17.84
CA ILE A 413 -11.55 9.83 -18.94
C ILE A 413 -12.86 9.02 -19.01
N ALA A 414 -13.29 8.40 -17.91
CA ALA A 414 -14.49 7.57 -17.90
C ALA A 414 -15.75 8.34 -18.31
N ARG A 415 -16.00 9.51 -17.70
CA ARG A 415 -17.18 10.34 -18.00
C ARG A 415 -17.17 10.86 -19.44
N HIS A 416 -16.01 11.29 -19.94
CA HIS A 416 -15.88 11.74 -21.33
C HIS A 416 -16.24 10.64 -22.34
N ASN A 417 -15.97 9.38 -21.98
CA ASN A 417 -16.29 8.23 -22.83
C ASN A 417 -17.66 7.61 -22.53
N GLY A 418 -18.49 8.26 -21.69
CA GLY A 418 -19.87 7.87 -21.42
C GLY A 418 -20.05 6.71 -20.44
N LEU A 419 -19.05 6.38 -19.62
CA LEU A 419 -19.13 5.30 -18.64
C LEU A 419 -19.90 5.74 -17.38
N GLN A 420 -20.53 4.78 -16.71
CA GLN A 420 -20.91 4.93 -15.30
C GLN A 420 -19.65 4.99 -14.44
N VAL A 421 -19.67 5.86 -13.42
CA VAL A 421 -18.55 6.02 -12.49
C VAL A 421 -19.08 5.86 -11.07
N VAL A 422 -18.49 4.92 -10.33
CA VAL A 422 -18.56 4.90 -8.86
C VAL A 422 -17.22 5.39 -8.35
N GLY A 423 -17.14 6.71 -8.18
CA GLY A 423 -15.98 7.43 -7.70
C GLY A 423 -16.10 7.78 -6.22
N ASP A 424 -14.95 8.11 -5.62
CA ASP A 424 -14.87 8.57 -4.23
C ASP A 424 -15.22 7.53 -3.15
N LEU A 425 -15.09 6.23 -3.48
CA LEU A 425 -15.03 5.19 -2.45
C LEU A 425 -13.89 5.47 -1.46
N MET A 426 -14.09 5.09 -0.20
CA MET A 426 -13.03 5.15 0.80
C MET A 426 -11.85 4.27 0.39
N VAL A 427 -10.66 4.62 0.88
CA VAL A 427 -9.43 3.85 0.56
C VAL A 427 -9.53 2.44 1.11
N GLY A 428 -9.16 1.47 0.28
CA GLY A 428 -9.24 0.05 0.56
C GLY A 428 -10.05 -0.66 -0.51
N PHE A 429 -9.38 -1.54 -1.25
CA PHE A 429 -9.99 -2.36 -2.31
C PHE A 429 -11.24 -3.16 -1.89
N LYS A 430 -11.42 -3.40 -0.58
CA LYS A 430 -12.62 -4.00 -0.02
C LYS A 430 -13.92 -3.29 -0.44
N TYR A 431 -13.90 -1.97 -0.60
CA TYR A 431 -15.07 -1.21 -1.05
C TYR A 431 -15.38 -1.49 -2.52
N MET A 432 -14.37 -1.65 -3.37
CA MET A 432 -14.57 -2.03 -4.79
C MET A 432 -15.09 -3.47 -4.90
N GLY A 433 -14.54 -4.38 -4.09
CA GLY A 433 -15.06 -5.74 -3.97
C GLY A 433 -16.54 -5.75 -3.52
N ASN A 434 -16.91 -4.88 -2.60
CA ASN A 434 -18.30 -4.72 -2.15
C ASN A 434 -19.21 -4.14 -3.24
N VAL A 435 -18.74 -3.18 -4.05
CA VAL A 435 -19.50 -2.72 -5.24
C VAL A 435 -19.78 -3.91 -6.16
N LEU A 436 -18.75 -4.68 -6.54
CA LEU A 436 -18.93 -5.83 -7.43
C LEU A 436 -19.86 -6.89 -6.83
N HIS A 437 -19.80 -7.12 -5.52
CA HIS A 437 -20.73 -8.02 -4.82
C HIS A 437 -22.17 -7.49 -4.83
N ALA A 438 -22.38 -6.19 -4.64
CA ALA A 438 -23.69 -5.56 -4.73
C ALA A 438 -24.29 -5.65 -6.14
N LEU A 439 -23.47 -5.48 -7.18
CA LEU A 439 -23.91 -5.68 -8.57
C LEU A 439 -24.27 -7.14 -8.85
N GLU A 440 -23.48 -8.09 -8.34
CA GLU A 440 -23.72 -9.53 -8.50
C GLU A 440 -25.02 -9.98 -7.82
N THR A 441 -25.38 -9.39 -6.68
CA THR A 441 -26.52 -9.84 -5.84
C THR A 441 -27.78 -9.00 -6.01
N ALA A 442 -27.66 -7.72 -6.34
CA ALA A 442 -28.77 -6.77 -6.41
C ALA A 442 -28.86 -5.99 -7.74
N GLY A 443 -27.86 -6.09 -8.62
CA GLY A 443 -27.83 -5.37 -9.90
C GLY A 443 -27.70 -3.86 -9.79
N ARG A 444 -27.29 -3.35 -8.61
CA ARG A 444 -27.10 -1.92 -8.34
C ARG A 444 -26.16 -1.68 -7.16
N TYR A 445 -25.60 -0.48 -7.11
CA TYR A 445 -24.84 0.03 -5.97
C TYR A 445 -25.24 1.48 -5.65
N PRO A 446 -25.40 1.86 -4.37
CA PRO A 446 -25.51 0.98 -3.21
C PRO A 446 -26.75 0.09 -3.28
N VAL A 447 -26.81 -0.94 -2.41
CA VAL A 447 -28.00 -1.82 -2.32
C VAL A 447 -29.16 -1.02 -1.70
N GLU A 448 -28.86 -0.25 -0.66
CA GLU A 448 -29.74 0.72 -0.02
C GLU A 448 -29.87 2.02 -0.83
N ALA A 449 -30.73 2.93 -0.38
CA ALA A 449 -30.85 4.25 -0.99
C ALA A 449 -29.55 5.06 -0.77
N PRO A 450 -28.96 5.65 -1.83
CA PRO A 450 -27.73 6.44 -1.69
C PRO A 450 -27.97 7.71 -0.90
N PHE A 451 -26.93 8.18 -0.22
CA PHE A 451 -26.91 9.51 0.39
C PHE A 451 -26.64 10.59 -0.68
N PRO A 452 -27.08 11.85 -0.48
CA PRO A 452 -26.74 12.95 -1.37
C PRO A 452 -25.21 13.06 -1.56
N GLY A 453 -24.75 13.07 -2.81
CA GLY A 453 -23.33 13.15 -3.17
C GLY A 453 -22.57 11.81 -3.16
N MET A 454 -23.26 10.68 -2.94
CA MET A 454 -22.69 9.34 -3.13
C MET A 454 -22.96 8.86 -4.56
N ASP A 455 -21.90 8.47 -5.27
CA ASP A 455 -22.04 7.87 -6.59
C ASP A 455 -22.84 6.55 -6.49
N SER A 456 -23.74 6.35 -7.46
CA SER A 456 -24.57 5.15 -7.57
C SER A 456 -24.62 4.66 -9.00
N CYS A 457 -24.86 3.37 -9.19
CA CYS A 457 -24.97 2.78 -10.52
C CYS A 457 -25.98 1.64 -10.54
N GLN A 458 -26.53 1.40 -11.74
CA GLN A 458 -27.30 0.21 -12.04
C GLN A 458 -26.56 -0.54 -13.15
N ALA A 459 -26.05 -1.71 -12.83
CA ALA A 459 -25.13 -2.46 -13.68
C ALA A 459 -25.11 -3.93 -13.28
N THR A 460 -24.59 -4.77 -14.16
CA THR A 460 -24.22 -6.15 -13.89
C THR A 460 -22.69 -6.27 -13.75
N VAL A 461 -22.21 -7.41 -13.27
CA VAL A 461 -20.76 -7.68 -13.24
C VAL A 461 -20.12 -7.76 -14.63
N ASP A 462 -20.91 -8.00 -15.68
CA ASP A 462 -20.43 -8.02 -17.07
C ASP A 462 -20.20 -6.59 -17.62
N ASP A 463 -20.84 -5.59 -17.02
CA ASP A 463 -20.62 -4.17 -17.35
C ASP A 463 -19.34 -3.61 -16.73
N PHE A 464 -18.73 -4.32 -15.77
CA PHE A 464 -17.50 -3.89 -15.12
C PHE A 464 -16.33 -3.85 -16.12
N LEU A 465 -15.73 -2.66 -16.26
CA LEU A 465 -14.57 -2.48 -17.13
C LEU A 465 -13.24 -2.56 -16.38
N PHE A 466 -13.15 -1.81 -15.27
CA PHE A 466 -11.89 -1.57 -14.57
C PHE A 466 -12.09 -0.89 -13.20
N THR A 467 -11.24 -1.21 -12.24
CA THR A 467 -11.09 -0.45 -10.99
C THR A 467 -9.64 -0.30 -10.58
N THR A 468 -9.32 0.76 -9.85
CA THR A 468 -7.94 1.05 -9.43
C THR A 468 -7.82 1.92 -8.16
N GLU A 469 -6.75 1.66 -7.42
CA GLU A 469 -6.21 2.52 -6.35
C GLU A 469 -4.89 3.17 -6.81
N GLU A 470 -4.64 4.41 -6.40
CA GLU A 470 -3.39 5.13 -6.63
C GLU A 470 -2.17 4.41 -6.08
N ALA A 471 -2.38 3.58 -5.04
CA ALA A 471 -1.40 2.71 -4.40
C ALA A 471 -1.05 1.46 -5.23
N HIS A 472 -0.90 1.65 -6.55
CA HIS A 472 -0.48 0.61 -7.52
C HIS A 472 -1.39 -0.63 -7.55
N GLY A 473 -2.68 -0.46 -7.24
CA GLY A 473 -3.68 -1.51 -7.22
C GLY A 473 -4.61 -1.45 -8.42
N PHE A 474 -4.81 -2.58 -9.11
CA PHE A 474 -5.58 -2.65 -10.35
C PHE A 474 -6.41 -3.94 -10.39
N LEU A 475 -7.61 -3.88 -10.95
CA LEU A 475 -8.40 -5.08 -11.24
C LEU A 475 -9.15 -4.91 -12.56
N LEU A 476 -8.96 -5.89 -13.44
CA LEU A 476 -9.52 -5.92 -14.79
C LEU A 476 -10.59 -7.00 -14.98
N SER A 477 -10.82 -7.86 -13.98
CA SER A 477 -11.78 -8.95 -14.03
C SER A 477 -12.70 -8.97 -12.83
N ALA A 478 -14.01 -8.95 -13.05
CA ALA A 478 -15.00 -9.12 -11.99
C ALA A 478 -15.09 -10.56 -11.45
N GLN A 479 -14.15 -11.45 -11.77
CA GLN A 479 -14.05 -12.77 -11.11
C GLN A 479 -13.13 -12.76 -9.88
N VAL A 480 -12.39 -11.67 -9.67
CA VAL A 480 -11.54 -11.43 -8.49
C VAL A 480 -12.12 -10.24 -7.71
N ARG A 481 -11.85 -10.13 -6.40
CA ARG A 481 -12.34 -9.06 -5.51
C ARG A 481 -11.23 -8.36 -4.72
N ASP A 482 -9.97 -8.69 -5.00
CA ASP A 482 -8.81 -7.92 -4.55
C ASP A 482 -7.99 -7.45 -5.75
N LYS A 483 -6.95 -6.66 -5.51
CA LYS A 483 -6.05 -6.19 -6.56
C LYS A 483 -5.32 -7.36 -7.21
N ASP A 484 -5.16 -7.30 -8.53
CA ASP A 484 -4.52 -8.33 -9.34
C ASP A 484 -3.42 -7.75 -10.23
N ALA A 485 -2.17 -7.90 -9.79
CA ALA A 485 -1.00 -7.47 -10.54
C ALA A 485 -0.79 -8.33 -11.81
N CYS A 486 -1.21 -9.59 -11.81
CA CYS A 486 -1.06 -10.49 -12.95
C CYS A 486 -1.93 -10.05 -14.12
N GLY A 487 -3.22 -9.78 -13.86
CA GLY A 487 -4.14 -9.30 -14.89
C GLY A 487 -3.71 -7.96 -15.49
N ALA A 488 -3.31 -7.00 -14.64
CA ALA A 488 -2.81 -5.71 -15.11
C ALA A 488 -1.48 -5.83 -15.88
N GLY A 489 -0.56 -6.69 -15.43
CA GLY A 489 0.73 -6.89 -16.08
C GLY A 489 0.62 -7.55 -17.45
N VAL A 490 -0.23 -8.56 -17.59
CA VAL A 490 -0.54 -9.20 -18.88
C VAL A 490 -1.16 -8.20 -19.85
N PHE A 491 -2.10 -7.39 -19.36
CA PHE A 491 -2.74 -6.36 -20.18
C PHE A 491 -1.72 -5.34 -20.73
N LEU A 492 -0.85 -4.82 -19.85
CA LEU A 492 0.20 -3.86 -20.24
C LEU A 492 1.24 -4.47 -21.18
N ALA A 493 1.57 -5.76 -21.05
CA ALA A 493 2.45 -6.48 -21.96
C ALA A 493 1.88 -6.54 -23.39
N GLY A 494 0.59 -6.85 -23.52
CA GLY A 494 -0.12 -6.81 -24.80
C GLY A 494 -0.18 -5.41 -25.39
N LEU A 495 -0.55 -4.40 -24.58
CA LEU A 495 -0.58 -3.00 -25.00
C LEU A 495 0.81 -2.51 -25.47
N ALA A 496 1.87 -2.87 -24.76
CA ALA A 496 3.24 -2.53 -25.17
C ALA A 496 3.60 -3.12 -26.55
N SER A 497 3.15 -4.35 -26.85
CA SER A 497 3.37 -4.96 -28.16
C SER A 497 2.57 -4.27 -29.27
N GLU A 498 1.32 -3.86 -29.01
CA GLU A 498 0.53 -3.07 -29.96
C GLU A 498 1.19 -1.74 -30.29
N LEU A 499 1.62 -1.00 -29.26
CA LEU A 499 2.27 0.29 -29.42
C LEU A 499 3.62 0.14 -30.12
N GLN A 500 4.42 -0.87 -29.77
CA GLN A 500 5.71 -1.09 -30.41
C GLN A 500 5.56 -1.44 -31.91
N ALA A 501 4.53 -2.20 -32.29
CA ALA A 501 4.23 -2.44 -33.70
C ALA A 501 3.87 -1.15 -34.46
N GLN A 502 3.38 -0.14 -33.75
CA GLN A 502 3.11 1.21 -34.26
C GLN A 502 4.30 2.17 -34.13
N GLN A 503 5.48 1.68 -33.69
CA GLN A 503 6.66 2.48 -33.37
C GLN A 503 6.41 3.53 -32.27
N ARG A 504 5.52 3.19 -31.33
CA ARG A 504 5.15 4.01 -30.17
C ARG A 504 5.49 3.29 -28.88
N THR A 505 5.54 4.06 -27.80
CA THR A 505 5.75 3.56 -26.43
C THR A 505 4.51 3.78 -25.59
N ILE A 506 4.44 3.09 -24.43
CA ILE A 506 3.43 3.41 -23.40
C ILE A 506 3.52 4.87 -22.96
N TYR A 507 4.72 5.47 -22.95
CA TYR A 507 4.87 6.87 -22.59
C TYR A 507 4.23 7.80 -23.62
N ASP A 508 4.35 7.51 -24.92
CA ASP A 508 3.68 8.28 -25.97
C ASP A 508 2.16 8.19 -25.84
N TYR A 509 1.65 7.01 -25.45
CA TYR A 509 0.23 6.80 -25.19
C TYR A 509 -0.25 7.60 -23.96
N LEU A 510 0.52 7.62 -22.87
CA LEU A 510 0.23 8.46 -21.71
C LEU A 510 0.23 9.95 -22.06
N ARG A 511 1.16 10.41 -22.90
CA ARG A 511 1.19 11.80 -23.36
C ARG A 511 -0.04 12.15 -24.19
N ASP A 512 -0.57 11.23 -24.99
CA ASP A 512 -1.84 11.44 -25.69
C ASP A 512 -3.02 11.57 -24.72
N ILE A 513 -3.07 10.78 -23.65
CA ILE A 513 -4.07 10.95 -22.58
C ILE A 513 -3.99 12.37 -21.99
N TYR A 514 -2.78 12.89 -21.71
CA TYR A 514 -2.65 14.26 -21.23
C TYR A 514 -3.10 15.31 -22.24
N ARG A 515 -2.81 15.12 -23.53
CA ARG A 515 -3.31 16.01 -24.59
C ARG A 515 -4.83 15.99 -24.68
N ASP A 516 -5.43 14.81 -24.58
CA ASP A 516 -6.86 14.62 -24.82
C ASP A 516 -7.71 14.99 -23.61
N TYR A 517 -7.22 14.77 -22.38
CA TYR A 517 -7.98 14.97 -21.14
C TYR A 517 -7.43 16.04 -20.20
N GLY A 518 -6.19 16.48 -20.42
CA GLY A 518 -5.50 17.47 -19.61
C GLY A 518 -4.57 16.81 -18.60
N TYR A 519 -3.60 17.57 -18.12
CA TYR A 519 -2.65 17.07 -17.14
C TYR A 519 -3.18 17.21 -15.71
N PHE A 520 -2.82 16.26 -14.85
CA PHE A 520 -3.10 16.30 -13.42
C PHE A 520 -1.80 16.01 -12.70
N ALA A 521 -1.29 17.02 -11.98
CA ALA A 521 -0.13 16.81 -11.12
C ALA A 521 -0.58 16.16 -9.81
N HIS A 522 0.20 15.19 -9.36
CA HIS A 522 -0.06 14.45 -8.13
C HIS A 522 1.18 14.45 -7.26
N VAL A 523 0.99 14.78 -5.98
CA VAL A 523 2.03 14.64 -4.97
C VAL A 523 1.44 13.91 -3.78
N GLN A 524 2.17 12.91 -3.29
CA GLN A 524 1.85 12.25 -2.02
C GLN A 524 2.95 12.57 -1.02
N ARG A 525 2.55 12.96 0.19
CA ARG A 525 3.46 13.10 1.33
C ARG A 525 3.11 12.12 2.43
N ASN A 526 4.11 11.49 3.02
CA ASN A 526 3.93 10.64 4.21
C ASN A 526 4.67 11.26 5.40
N LEU A 527 3.96 11.43 6.51
CA LEU A 527 4.54 11.85 7.79
C LEU A 527 4.54 10.66 8.74
N VAL A 528 5.68 9.97 8.83
CA VAL A 528 5.89 8.84 9.75
C VAL A 528 6.23 9.38 11.13
N MET A 529 5.43 9.05 12.14
CA MET A 529 5.58 9.50 13.53
C MET A 529 5.45 8.29 14.46
N GLU A 530 6.57 7.66 14.80
CA GLU A 530 6.60 6.37 15.50
C GLU A 530 6.23 6.45 16.99
N GLY A 531 5.78 5.32 17.55
CA GLY A 531 5.50 5.16 18.97
C GLY A 531 4.22 5.86 19.45
N ILE A 532 3.99 5.79 20.75
CA ILE A 532 2.77 6.32 21.40
C ILE A 532 2.65 7.84 21.19
N GLU A 533 3.73 8.59 21.37
CA GLU A 533 3.74 10.04 21.13
C GLU A 533 3.40 10.38 19.69
N GLY A 534 3.89 9.60 18.73
CA GLY A 534 3.62 9.81 17.32
C GLY A 534 2.14 9.61 16.97
N MET A 535 1.50 8.58 17.53
CA MET A 535 0.06 8.35 17.41
C MET A 535 -0.77 9.51 17.98
N GLU A 536 -0.34 10.08 19.12
CA GLU A 536 -0.98 11.25 19.72
C GLU A 536 -0.83 12.50 18.84
N ARG A 537 0.36 12.73 18.30
CA ARG A 537 0.62 13.85 17.36
C ARG A 537 -0.24 13.71 16.10
N MET A 538 -0.39 12.51 15.56
CA MET A 538 -1.29 12.23 14.44
C MET A 538 -2.75 12.54 14.76
N ALA A 539 -3.24 12.08 15.92
CA ALA A 539 -4.60 12.34 16.37
C ALA A 539 -4.83 13.85 16.55
N HIS A 540 -3.84 14.55 17.09
CA HIS A 540 -3.90 15.99 17.29
C HIS A 540 -3.92 16.77 15.96
N ILE A 541 -3.08 16.42 14.98
CA ILE A 541 -3.13 17.00 13.62
C ILE A 541 -4.55 16.87 13.05
N GLN A 542 -5.13 15.67 13.12
CA GLN A 542 -6.49 15.40 12.64
C GLN A 542 -7.57 16.21 13.39
N GLN A 543 -7.40 16.43 14.70
CA GLN A 543 -8.32 17.22 15.49
C GLN A 543 -8.24 18.71 15.14
N VAL A 544 -7.03 19.26 15.03
CA VAL A 544 -6.82 20.68 14.69
C VAL A 544 -7.34 20.99 13.29
N LEU A 545 -6.99 20.17 12.29
CA LEU A 545 -7.48 20.34 10.92
C LEU A 545 -9.02 20.32 10.83
N ARG A 546 -9.68 19.59 11.73
CA ARG A 546 -11.15 19.48 11.78
C ARG A 546 -11.81 20.64 12.52
N THR A 547 -11.21 21.12 13.59
CA THR A 547 -11.80 22.15 14.46
C THR A 547 -11.39 23.58 14.09
N ALA A 548 -10.22 23.73 13.46
CA ALA A 548 -9.67 24.99 12.97
C ALA A 548 -8.99 24.75 11.60
N PRO A 549 -9.76 24.39 10.55
CA PRO A 549 -9.19 24.18 9.22
C PRO A 549 -8.49 25.45 8.71
N PRO A 550 -7.36 25.34 8.00
CA PRO A 550 -6.73 26.50 7.37
C PRO A 550 -7.67 27.17 6.37
N ASN A 551 -7.65 28.50 6.29
CA ASN A 551 -8.37 29.25 5.26
C ASN A 551 -7.59 29.34 3.93
N GLU A 552 -6.30 29.06 3.97
CA GLU A 552 -5.37 29.14 2.84
C GLU A 552 -4.26 28.09 2.99
N ILE A 553 -3.87 27.46 1.89
CA ILE A 553 -2.74 26.52 1.81
C ILE A 553 -1.88 26.93 0.61
N GLY A 554 -0.61 27.26 0.85
CA GLY A 554 0.36 27.59 -0.21
C GLY A 554 -0.08 28.72 -1.14
N GLY A 555 -0.72 29.78 -0.61
CA GLY A 555 -1.23 30.89 -1.42
C GLY A 555 -2.58 30.63 -2.10
N MET A 556 -3.20 29.46 -1.88
CA MET A 556 -4.51 29.11 -2.44
C MET A 556 -5.58 29.09 -1.35
N ARG A 557 -6.68 29.79 -1.59
CA ARG A 557 -7.81 29.86 -0.65
C ARG A 557 -8.53 28.53 -0.59
N VAL A 558 -8.86 28.07 0.61
CA VAL A 558 -9.77 26.94 0.82
C VAL A 558 -11.19 27.39 0.49
N VAL A 559 -11.76 26.83 -0.57
CA VAL A 559 -13.12 27.13 -1.04
C VAL A 559 -14.14 26.13 -0.54
N GLU A 560 -13.72 24.91 -0.21
CA GLU A 560 -14.57 23.89 0.39
C GLU A 560 -13.74 22.98 1.31
N PHE A 561 -14.34 22.57 2.43
CA PHE A 561 -13.79 21.62 3.38
C PHE A 561 -14.81 20.52 3.65
N ARG A 562 -14.38 19.25 3.55
CA ARG A 562 -15.21 18.08 3.83
C ARG A 562 -14.55 17.20 4.89
N ASP A 563 -15.28 16.94 5.97
CA ASP A 563 -14.96 15.88 6.93
C ASP A 563 -15.82 14.65 6.61
N HIS A 564 -15.18 13.60 6.14
CA HIS A 564 -15.90 12.39 5.70
C HIS A 564 -16.55 11.64 6.84
N ARG A 565 -16.27 11.93 8.11
CA ARG A 565 -17.03 11.34 9.24
C ARG A 565 -18.49 11.81 9.29
N VAL A 566 -18.77 12.96 8.69
CA VAL A 566 -20.12 13.55 8.66
C VAL A 566 -20.64 13.63 7.22
N TYR A 567 -19.75 13.93 6.28
CA TYR A 567 -20.04 13.97 4.85
C TYR A 567 -20.26 12.56 4.30
N GLY A 568 -21.43 12.28 3.70
CA GLY A 568 -21.80 10.97 3.17
C GLY A 568 -22.81 10.18 4.01
N GLY A 569 -23.49 10.83 4.97
CA GLY A 569 -24.54 10.21 5.78
C GLY A 569 -24.06 9.69 7.14
N PRO A 570 -24.98 9.17 7.98
CA PRO A 570 -24.67 8.63 9.30
C PRO A 570 -23.62 7.52 9.22
N LEU A 571 -22.84 7.38 10.29
CA LEU A 571 -21.87 6.29 10.41
C LEU A 571 -22.60 4.96 10.56
N LEU A 572 -22.15 3.94 9.84
CA LEU A 572 -22.69 2.58 9.95
C LEU A 572 -22.21 1.84 11.21
N SER A 573 -21.03 2.21 11.72
CA SER A 573 -20.33 1.60 12.85
C SER A 573 -19.15 2.48 13.30
N GLU A 574 -18.44 2.14 14.39
CA GLU A 574 -17.20 2.82 14.75
C GLU A 574 -16.08 2.55 13.74
N SER A 575 -16.07 1.34 13.15
CA SER A 575 -15.15 1.00 12.05
C SER A 575 -15.37 1.88 10.82
N ASP A 576 -16.62 2.23 10.48
CA ASP A 576 -16.94 3.19 9.43
C ASP A 576 -16.36 4.58 9.75
N GLY A 577 -16.57 5.08 10.97
CA GLY A 577 -16.01 6.37 11.42
C GLY A 577 -14.48 6.42 11.42
N SER A 578 -13.84 5.28 11.64
CA SER A 578 -12.38 5.12 11.55
C SER A 578 -11.90 5.14 10.10
N ASN A 579 -12.59 4.44 9.20
CA ASN A 579 -12.27 4.41 7.77
C ASN A 579 -12.54 5.75 7.08
N ARG A 580 -13.60 6.44 7.49
CA ARG A 580 -13.99 7.79 7.04
C ARG A 580 -13.26 8.91 7.78
N ASN A 581 -12.21 8.62 8.55
CA ASN A 581 -11.34 9.64 9.15
C ASN A 581 -10.43 10.27 8.08
N VAL A 582 -11.06 10.94 7.12
CA VAL A 582 -10.47 11.57 5.95
C VAL A 582 -10.97 12.99 5.91
N LEU A 583 -10.06 13.93 5.75
CA LEU A 583 -10.37 15.34 5.55
C LEU A 583 -9.97 15.74 4.15
N GLN A 584 -10.83 16.48 3.46
CA GLN A 584 -10.60 16.95 2.09
C GLN A 584 -10.77 18.47 2.02
N PHE A 585 -9.83 19.12 1.35
CA PHE A 585 -9.78 20.57 1.12
C PHE A 585 -9.76 20.83 -0.38
N TRP A 586 -10.69 21.64 -0.86
CA TRP A 586 -10.68 22.16 -2.22
C TRP A 586 -10.13 23.58 -2.20
N LEU A 587 -9.16 23.84 -3.06
CA LEU A 587 -8.41 25.07 -3.11
C LEU A 587 -8.64 25.78 -4.44
N ARG A 588 -8.68 27.11 -4.41
CA ARG A 588 -8.68 27.93 -5.63
C ARG A 588 -7.84 29.19 -5.43
N ASN A 589 -7.03 29.56 -6.43
CA ASN A 589 -6.34 30.85 -6.44
C ASN A 589 -7.09 31.89 -7.29
N GLU A 590 -6.61 33.14 -7.27
CA GLU A 590 -7.22 34.27 -8.00
C GLU A 590 -7.24 34.08 -9.52
N LYS A 591 -6.32 33.26 -10.06
CA LYS A 591 -6.24 32.92 -11.48
C LYS A 591 -7.16 31.77 -11.88
N GLY A 592 -7.98 31.25 -10.95
CA GLY A 592 -8.88 30.13 -11.19
C GLY A 592 -8.21 28.76 -11.19
N GLN A 593 -6.92 28.65 -10.84
CA GLN A 593 -6.27 27.36 -10.65
C GLN A 593 -6.91 26.65 -9.45
N GLU A 594 -7.32 25.41 -9.64
CA GLU A 594 -7.89 24.56 -8.59
C GLU A 594 -6.84 23.58 -8.07
N ALA A 595 -7.01 23.14 -6.83
CA ALA A 595 -6.25 22.02 -6.28
C ALA A 595 -7.10 21.30 -5.23
N ARG A 596 -6.73 20.06 -4.94
CA ARG A 596 -7.37 19.22 -3.93
C ARG A 596 -6.30 18.65 -3.00
N VAL A 597 -6.51 18.80 -1.69
CA VAL A 597 -5.68 18.19 -0.66
C VAL A 597 -6.54 17.23 0.15
N VAL A 598 -6.11 15.97 0.26
CA VAL A 598 -6.76 14.95 1.10
C VAL A 598 -5.78 14.47 2.14
N VAL A 599 -6.18 14.45 3.41
CA VAL A 599 -5.34 14.00 4.52
C VAL A 599 -6.05 12.95 5.36
N ARG A 600 -5.33 11.87 5.66
CA ARG A 600 -5.83 10.75 6.46
C ARG A 600 -4.75 10.17 7.35
N PRO A 601 -5.06 9.76 8.59
CA PRO A 601 -4.15 8.94 9.36
C PRO A 601 -4.19 7.50 8.82
N SER A 602 -3.07 6.79 8.91
CA SER A 602 -3.07 5.34 8.75
C SER A 602 -3.63 4.68 10.01
N GLY A 603 -4.48 3.67 9.83
CA GLY A 603 -5.04 2.89 10.94
C GLY A 603 -4.12 1.76 11.44
N THR A 604 -3.19 1.31 10.59
CA THR A 604 -2.30 0.17 10.86
C THR A 604 -0.84 0.57 11.07
N GLU A 605 -0.45 1.74 10.57
CA GLU A 605 0.92 2.24 10.66
C GLU A 605 0.90 3.63 11.30
N PRO A 606 1.96 4.01 12.02
CA PRO A 606 2.04 5.31 12.67
C PRO A 606 2.46 6.39 11.65
N LYS A 607 1.66 6.58 10.59
CA LYS A 607 1.90 7.56 9.53
C LYS A 607 0.63 8.31 9.12
N THR A 608 0.76 9.60 8.82
CA THR A 608 -0.28 10.40 8.16
C THR A 608 0.03 10.52 6.67
N LYS A 609 -0.95 10.24 5.82
CA LYS A 609 -0.84 10.39 4.36
C LYS A 609 -1.55 11.67 3.91
N ILE A 610 -0.87 12.42 3.06
CA ILE A 610 -1.38 13.65 2.44
C ILE A 610 -1.30 13.44 0.92
N TYR A 611 -2.40 13.68 0.23
CA TYR A 611 -2.53 13.55 -1.21
C TYR A 611 -2.87 14.91 -1.78
N ILE A 612 -2.11 15.37 -2.76
CA ILE A 612 -2.29 16.64 -3.45
C ILE A 612 -2.55 16.32 -4.92
N GLU A 613 -3.56 16.95 -5.47
CA GLU A 613 -3.90 16.90 -6.88
C GLU A 613 -4.10 18.32 -7.41
N VAL A 614 -3.45 18.65 -8.53
CA VAL A 614 -3.58 19.94 -9.20
C VAL A 614 -3.97 19.68 -10.66
N PRO A 615 -5.26 19.82 -10.99
CA PRO A 615 -5.73 19.64 -12.37
C PRO A 615 -5.39 20.84 -13.26
N GLU A 616 -5.00 20.58 -14.49
CA GLU A 616 -4.97 21.58 -15.56
C GLU A 616 -6.39 22.12 -15.81
N PRO A 617 -6.60 23.45 -15.75
CA PRO A 617 -7.87 24.06 -16.08
C PRO A 617 -8.27 23.77 -17.53
N ARG A 618 -9.53 23.43 -17.75
CA ARG A 618 -10.15 23.40 -19.08
C ARG A 618 -11.48 24.14 -19.01
N SER A 619 -11.78 25.00 -19.99
CA SER A 619 -12.92 25.94 -19.92
C SER A 619 -14.26 25.23 -19.80
N THR A 620 -15.15 25.81 -19.00
CA THR A 620 -16.56 25.41 -18.87
C THR A 620 -17.43 26.46 -19.53
N ASP A 621 -17.85 26.24 -20.78
CA ASP A 621 -19.00 26.99 -21.29
C ASP A 621 -20.27 26.40 -20.67
N SER A 622 -20.82 27.15 -19.71
CA SER A 622 -22.11 27.00 -19.02
C SER A 622 -22.24 25.89 -17.95
N ILE A 623 -22.28 26.35 -16.69
CA ILE A 623 -22.72 25.59 -15.51
C ILE A 623 -24.23 25.85 -15.33
N PRO A 624 -25.10 24.82 -15.37
CA PRO A 624 -26.30 24.80 -14.53
C PRO A 624 -25.93 24.15 -13.19
N ASN A 625 -26.31 24.81 -12.10
CA ASN A 625 -26.18 24.31 -10.73
C ASN A 625 -26.66 22.86 -10.61
N ASP A 626 -25.74 21.94 -10.40
CA ASP A 626 -25.74 20.98 -9.29
C ASP A 626 -24.31 20.45 -9.14
N THR A 627 -23.93 20.06 -7.93
CA THR A 627 -22.56 19.77 -7.46
C THR A 627 -21.87 18.57 -8.16
N GLU A 628 -21.60 18.68 -9.45
CA GLU A 628 -20.92 17.66 -10.26
C GLU A 628 -19.97 18.32 -11.27
N HIS A 629 -18.66 18.08 -11.09
CA HIS A 629 -17.62 18.55 -12.02
C HIS A 629 -17.71 17.78 -13.35
N ASN A 630 -18.62 18.23 -14.22
CA ASN A 630 -18.69 17.88 -15.63
C ASN A 630 -17.78 18.84 -16.41
N LEU A 631 -16.58 18.37 -16.75
CA LEU A 631 -15.61 19.10 -17.59
C LEU A 631 -15.57 18.43 -18.98
N ILE A 632 -15.95 19.17 -20.02
CA ILE A 632 -15.89 18.76 -21.45
C ILE A 632 -14.86 19.69 -22.20
N PRO A 633 -14.57 19.48 -23.50
CA PRO A 633 -13.21 19.47 -24.04
C PRO A 633 -12.64 20.88 -24.32
N ASN A 634 -11.34 20.88 -24.66
CA ASN A 634 -10.57 22.05 -25.06
C ASN A 634 -11.32 22.91 -26.11
N PRO A 635 -11.64 24.19 -25.83
CA PRO A 635 -12.48 25.03 -26.69
C PRO A 635 -11.92 25.24 -28.10
N ASP A 636 -10.61 25.08 -28.28
CA ASP A 636 -9.93 25.39 -29.54
C ASP A 636 -9.64 24.18 -30.44
N ASN A 637 -9.97 22.95 -30.04
CA ASN A 637 -9.71 21.72 -30.81
C ASN A 637 -8.24 21.55 -31.29
N THR A 638 -7.30 22.35 -30.75
CA THR A 638 -5.88 22.29 -31.06
C THR A 638 -5.18 21.45 -30.01
N ARG A 639 -4.62 20.31 -30.44
CA ARG A 639 -3.79 19.47 -29.55
C ARG A 639 -2.53 20.26 -29.16
N PRO A 640 -2.17 20.34 -27.87
CA PRO A 640 -0.97 21.06 -27.45
C PRO A 640 0.28 20.41 -28.04
N SER A 641 1.22 21.25 -28.46
CA SER A 641 2.54 20.80 -28.94
C SER A 641 3.32 20.09 -27.83
N GLU A 642 4.39 19.37 -28.19
CA GLU A 642 5.21 18.67 -27.19
C GLU A 642 5.85 19.62 -26.17
N THR A 643 6.30 20.79 -26.63
CA THR A 643 6.88 21.84 -25.78
C THR A 643 5.85 22.34 -24.77
N GLN A 644 4.64 22.70 -25.24
CA GLN A 644 3.57 23.17 -24.35
C GLN A 644 3.17 22.11 -23.32
N LEU A 645 3.11 20.84 -23.72
CA LEU A 645 2.81 19.75 -22.78
C LEU A 645 3.92 19.59 -21.73
N ASN A 646 5.20 19.68 -22.11
CA ASN A 646 6.30 19.60 -21.15
C ASN A 646 6.27 20.77 -20.16
N GLU A 647 6.05 22.00 -20.65
CA GLU A 647 5.91 23.21 -19.81
C GLU A 647 4.74 23.05 -18.83
N THR A 648 3.60 22.53 -19.30
CA THR A 648 2.44 22.22 -18.46
C THR A 648 2.78 21.20 -17.38
N ILE A 649 3.43 20.09 -17.74
CA ILE A 649 3.83 19.06 -16.77
C ILE A 649 4.77 19.64 -15.71
N GLU A 650 5.78 20.40 -16.11
CA GLU A 650 6.73 21.02 -15.17
C GLU A 650 6.05 22.03 -14.25
N GLN A 651 5.24 22.94 -14.80
CA GLN A 651 4.54 23.96 -14.04
C GLN A 651 3.61 23.35 -13.00
N PHE A 652 2.77 22.39 -13.39
CA PHE A 652 1.76 21.82 -12.50
C PHE A 652 2.37 20.93 -11.43
N ASN A 653 3.44 20.20 -11.74
CA ASN A 653 4.20 19.48 -10.72
C ASN A 653 4.81 20.43 -9.70
N ALA A 654 5.39 21.55 -10.13
CA ALA A 654 5.94 22.54 -9.20
C ALA A 654 4.87 23.12 -8.26
N ILE A 655 3.64 23.37 -8.76
CA ILE A 655 2.52 23.82 -7.93
C ILE A 655 2.13 22.73 -6.92
N ALA A 656 1.98 21.48 -7.36
CA ALA A 656 1.60 20.36 -6.49
C ALA A 656 2.64 20.11 -5.39
N GLU A 657 3.93 20.18 -5.73
CA GLU A 657 5.04 20.04 -4.76
C GLU A 657 5.02 21.18 -3.73
N GLY A 658 4.90 22.44 -4.19
CA GLY A 658 4.82 23.60 -3.31
C GLY A 658 3.62 23.54 -2.35
N LEU A 659 2.45 23.08 -2.82
CA LEU A 659 1.28 22.85 -1.97
C LEU A 659 1.53 21.73 -0.94
N GLY A 660 2.17 20.64 -1.36
CA GLY A 660 2.52 19.54 -0.48
C GLY A 660 3.44 19.98 0.66
N GLU A 661 4.49 20.75 0.34
CA GLU A 661 5.38 21.33 1.34
C GLU A 661 4.67 22.31 2.27
N ALA A 662 3.88 23.23 1.72
CA ALA A 662 3.12 24.20 2.50
C ALA A 662 2.16 23.52 3.48
N PHE A 663 1.46 22.46 3.05
CA PHE A 663 0.53 21.74 3.90
C PHE A 663 1.24 20.93 4.99
N VAL A 664 2.39 20.31 4.67
CA VAL A 664 3.21 19.65 5.69
C VAL A 664 3.71 20.66 6.72
N ARG A 665 4.18 21.83 6.31
CA ARG A 665 4.59 22.90 7.24
C ARG A 665 3.44 23.36 8.12
N PHE A 666 2.23 23.48 7.58
CA PHE A 666 1.05 23.77 8.39
C PHE A 666 0.82 22.68 9.44
N CYS A 667 0.80 21.40 9.04
CA CYS A 667 0.63 20.26 9.94
C CYS A 667 1.68 20.20 11.04
N LEU A 668 2.91 20.63 10.77
CA LEU A 668 4.02 20.64 11.75
C LEU A 668 4.17 21.97 12.49
N GLY A 669 3.41 22.99 12.11
CA GLY A 669 3.60 24.37 12.56
C GLY A 669 3.01 24.66 13.95
N PRO A 670 3.25 25.87 14.48
CA PRO A 670 2.79 26.27 15.81
C PRO A 670 1.27 26.21 15.99
N ALA A 671 0.51 26.43 14.91
CA ALA A 671 -0.95 26.33 14.92
C ALA A 671 -1.46 24.92 15.27
N VAL A 672 -0.66 23.90 14.98
CA VAL A 672 -1.02 22.50 15.22
C VAL A 672 -0.27 21.92 16.41
N HIS A 673 0.91 22.41 16.75
CA HIS A 673 1.75 21.78 17.78
C HIS A 673 2.30 22.73 18.85
N GLU A 674 1.76 23.93 19.01
CA GLU A 674 2.16 24.89 20.05
C GLU A 674 3.67 25.20 20.05
N GLY A 675 4.31 25.12 18.88
CA GLY A 675 5.75 25.35 18.73
C GLY A 675 6.65 24.18 19.12
N LYS A 676 6.11 23.00 19.47
CA LYS A 676 6.89 21.79 19.83
C LYS A 676 7.96 21.44 18.82
N TRP A 677 7.68 21.65 17.54
CA TRP A 677 8.63 21.35 16.48
C TRP A 677 9.59 22.49 16.18
N GLY A 678 9.34 23.74 16.60
CA GLY A 678 10.13 24.89 16.16
C GLY A 678 10.04 25.16 14.65
N GLU A 679 11.04 25.85 14.10
CA GLU A 679 11.13 26.13 12.66
C GLU A 679 11.45 24.85 11.86
N ILE A 680 10.65 24.55 10.84
CA ILE A 680 10.81 23.35 10.01
C ILE A 680 11.86 23.64 8.91
N PRO A 681 13.02 22.96 8.91
CA PRO A 681 14.07 23.19 7.89
C PRO A 681 13.59 22.77 6.50
N ASP A 682 14.01 23.50 5.47
CA ASP A 682 13.64 23.21 4.08
C ASP A 682 14.18 21.85 3.61
N GLU A 683 15.34 21.45 4.12
CA GLU A 683 16.01 20.20 3.78
C GLU A 683 15.23 18.96 4.21
N ILE A 684 14.18 19.11 5.03
CA ILE A 684 13.32 17.99 5.43
C ILE A 684 12.60 17.34 4.25
N PHE A 685 12.29 18.15 3.22
CA PHE A 685 11.60 17.72 2.00
C PHE A 685 12.53 17.04 1.00
N ASP A 686 13.84 17.18 1.19
CA ASP A 686 14.85 16.44 0.43
C ASP A 686 15.08 15.02 0.96
N LEU A 687 14.55 14.70 2.14
CA LEU A 687 14.68 13.37 2.76
C LEU A 687 13.49 12.48 2.41
N PRO A 688 13.69 11.17 2.19
CA PRO A 688 12.59 10.26 1.84
C PRO A 688 11.47 10.26 2.89
N ASP A 689 10.22 10.31 2.45
CA ASP A 689 9.03 10.35 3.32
C ASP A 689 8.82 9.12 4.21
N MET A 690 9.49 8.01 3.89
CA MET A 690 9.49 6.82 4.74
C MET A 690 10.36 6.97 5.99
N VAL A 691 11.23 7.99 6.05
CA VAL A 691 12.07 8.24 7.24
C VAL A 691 11.21 8.89 8.34
N PRO A 692 11.21 8.34 9.57
CA PRO A 692 10.51 8.94 10.70
C PRO A 692 10.84 10.42 10.90
N LEU A 693 9.82 11.23 11.18
CA LEU A 693 9.91 12.68 11.25
C LEU A 693 10.95 13.16 12.28
N ASP A 694 10.99 12.55 13.46
CA ASP A 694 11.98 12.90 14.49
C ASP A 694 13.42 12.68 13.98
N ARG A 695 13.65 11.61 13.22
CA ARG A 695 14.97 11.32 12.61
C ARG A 695 15.30 12.34 11.53
N LYS A 696 14.33 12.72 10.69
CA LYS A 696 14.52 13.79 9.69
C LYS A 696 14.93 15.10 10.35
N LEU A 697 14.18 15.54 11.38
CA LEU A 697 14.45 16.79 12.09
C LEU A 697 15.81 16.77 12.79
N ARG A 698 16.16 15.68 13.46
CA ARG A 698 17.49 15.50 14.06
C ARG A 698 18.59 15.59 13.01
N TYR A 699 18.42 14.92 11.89
CA TYR A 699 19.39 14.97 10.80
C TYR A 699 19.60 16.41 10.29
N CYS A 700 18.51 17.12 9.99
CA CYS A 700 18.60 18.49 9.49
C CYS A 700 19.17 19.47 10.52
N ARG A 701 18.88 19.31 11.82
CA ARG A 701 19.28 20.26 12.86
C ARG A 701 20.65 20.00 13.48
N GLU A 702 21.02 18.74 13.61
CA GLU A 702 22.24 18.36 14.33
C GLU A 702 23.29 17.81 13.37
N VAL A 703 22.91 16.81 12.57
CA VAL A 703 23.87 16.03 11.77
C VAL A 703 24.37 16.83 10.58
N LEU A 704 23.46 17.46 9.83
CA LEU A 704 23.80 18.17 8.61
C LEU A 704 24.69 19.39 8.86
N PRO A 705 24.42 20.25 9.86
CA PRO A 705 25.33 21.35 10.23
C PRO A 705 26.71 20.84 10.67
N ALA A 706 26.75 19.81 11.53
CA ALA A 706 28.00 19.22 12.02
C ALA A 706 28.83 18.59 10.88
N LEU A 707 28.16 17.94 9.91
CA LEU A 707 28.81 17.42 8.72
C LEU A 707 29.39 18.55 7.86
N GLY A 708 28.63 19.63 7.67
CA GLY A 708 29.09 20.84 6.98
C GLY A 708 30.35 21.43 7.63
N GLU A 709 30.39 21.57 8.95
CA GLU A 709 31.59 22.02 9.68
C GLU A 709 32.80 21.10 9.47
N ARG A 710 32.61 19.77 9.58
CA ARG A 710 33.68 18.79 9.34
C ARG A 710 34.20 18.83 7.91
N LEU A 711 33.30 18.98 6.93
CA LEU A 711 33.68 19.10 5.53
C LEU A 711 34.42 20.40 5.24
N ARG A 712 34.01 21.53 5.86
CA ARG A 712 34.75 22.81 5.81
C ARG A 712 36.16 22.70 6.43
N ALA A 713 36.33 21.86 7.45
CA ALA A 713 37.64 21.57 8.04
C ALA A 713 38.51 20.60 7.19
N SER A 714 37.94 19.88 6.24
CA SER A 714 38.65 18.89 5.41
C SER A 714 39.55 19.55 4.35
N GLN A 715 40.85 19.28 4.40
CA GLN A 715 41.83 19.82 3.45
C GLN A 715 41.59 19.36 1.99
N PRO A 716 41.22 18.08 1.73
CA PRO A 716 40.82 17.61 0.40
C PRO A 716 39.60 18.34 -0.18
N VAL A 717 38.56 18.58 0.62
CA VAL A 717 37.34 19.29 0.17
C VAL A 717 37.66 20.74 -0.16
N ARG A 718 38.47 21.40 0.68
CA ARG A 718 38.98 22.75 0.40
C ARG A 718 39.87 22.81 -0.85
N ALA A 719 40.60 21.74 -1.17
CA ALA A 719 41.37 21.66 -2.42
C ALA A 719 40.47 21.45 -3.64
N TRP A 720 39.44 20.60 -3.53
CA TRP A 720 38.44 20.38 -4.58
C TRP A 720 37.65 21.65 -4.93
N LEU A 721 37.11 22.35 -3.92
CA LEU A 721 36.41 23.65 -4.10
C LEU A 721 37.30 24.72 -4.75
N ARG A 722 38.62 24.67 -4.51
CA ARG A 722 39.60 25.57 -5.16
C ARG A 722 39.85 25.23 -6.63
N ASN A 723 39.80 23.94 -6.99
CA ASN A 723 40.01 23.48 -8.37
C ASN A 723 38.79 23.69 -9.27
N GLU A 724 37.57 23.70 -8.74
CA GLU A 724 36.31 23.91 -9.48
C GLU A 724 36.00 25.39 -9.84
N GLN A 725 36.96 26.32 -9.70
CA GLN A 725 36.79 27.76 -10.02
C GLN A 725 35.60 28.47 -9.32
N ILE A 726 35.12 27.98 -8.18
CA ILE A 726 34.05 28.63 -7.40
C ILE A 726 34.49 30.01 -6.84
N GLN A 727 35.78 30.34 -6.91
CA GLN A 727 36.37 31.59 -6.41
C GLN A 727 35.93 32.87 -7.15
N HIS A 728 35.19 32.79 -8.26
CA HIS A 728 34.65 33.98 -8.95
C HIS A 728 33.30 34.46 -8.42
N LEU A 729 32.71 33.75 -7.45
CA LEU A 729 31.47 34.14 -6.78
C LEU A 729 31.90 34.67 -5.40
N GLY A 730 31.56 35.92 -5.09
CA GLY A 730 32.03 36.66 -3.90
C GLY A 730 31.62 36.03 -2.55
N ALA A 731 31.24 36.84 -1.56
CA ALA A 731 30.85 36.32 -0.23
C ALA A 731 29.69 35.27 -0.27
N ASP A 732 28.92 35.21 -1.36
CA ASP A 732 27.88 34.22 -1.66
C ASP A 732 28.43 32.85 -2.16
N GLY A 733 29.71 32.76 -2.50
CA GLY A 733 30.36 31.56 -3.04
C GLY A 733 30.54 30.44 -2.01
N VAL A 734 30.58 30.76 -0.71
CA VAL A 734 30.61 29.75 0.37
C VAL A 734 29.25 29.05 0.49
N ALA A 735 28.15 29.80 0.37
CA ALA A 735 26.79 29.24 0.38
C ALA A 735 26.53 28.38 -0.86
N LEU A 736 27.04 28.78 -2.04
CA LEU A 736 26.97 28.00 -3.28
C LEU A 736 27.89 26.77 -3.27
N GLY A 737 29.06 26.86 -2.62
CA GLY A 737 29.94 25.71 -2.37
C GLY A 737 29.32 24.70 -1.41
N ASP A 738 28.62 25.16 -0.38
CA ASP A 738 27.85 24.32 0.54
C ASP A 738 26.65 23.69 -0.17
N LEU A 739 25.94 24.42 -1.04
CA LEU A 739 24.87 23.88 -1.90
C LEU A 739 25.38 22.89 -2.95
N ALA A 740 26.55 23.13 -3.53
CA ALA A 740 27.19 22.20 -4.47
C ALA A 740 27.69 20.94 -3.77
N LEU A 741 28.18 21.04 -2.53
CA LEU A 741 28.59 19.92 -1.70
C LEU A 741 27.39 19.13 -1.15
N LEU A 742 26.31 19.81 -0.77
CA LEU A 742 25.00 19.22 -0.46
C LEU A 742 24.40 18.55 -1.69
N ARG A 743 24.50 19.18 -2.88
CA ARG A 743 24.08 18.58 -4.16
C ARG A 743 24.98 17.43 -4.58
N TYR A 744 26.28 17.47 -4.27
CA TYR A 744 27.23 16.38 -4.48
C TYR A 744 26.94 15.22 -3.53
N LEU A 745 26.63 15.47 -2.26
CA LEU A 745 26.13 14.47 -1.32
C LEU A 745 24.76 13.93 -1.78
N LYS A 746 23.85 14.79 -2.26
CA LYS A 746 22.57 14.39 -2.89
C LYS A 746 22.80 13.50 -4.13
N ARG A 747 23.79 13.79 -4.97
CA ARG A 747 24.15 12.99 -6.17
C ARG A 747 24.91 11.70 -5.82
N ALA A 748 25.73 11.72 -4.78
CA ALA A 748 26.53 10.58 -4.32
C ALA A 748 25.73 9.61 -3.42
N GLN A 749 24.40 9.53 -3.62
CA GLN A 749 23.46 8.70 -2.88
C GLN A 749 23.50 8.90 -1.36
N LEU A 750 22.81 9.94 -0.87
CA LEU A 750 22.42 10.09 0.54
C LEU A 750 21.72 8.83 1.10
N GLU A 751 21.10 8.04 0.24
CA GLU A 751 20.41 6.79 0.59
C GLU A 751 21.36 5.66 1.04
N GLU A 752 22.62 5.61 0.58
CA GLU A 752 23.58 4.56 0.98
C GLU A 752 24.17 4.78 2.37
N LYS A 753 24.22 6.03 2.86
CA LYS A 753 24.85 6.37 4.15
C LYS A 753 23.87 6.42 5.32
N PHE A 754 22.56 6.45 5.07
CA PHE A 754 21.56 6.31 6.14
C PHE A 754 21.51 4.90 6.73
N ALA A 755 21.95 3.87 5.99
CA ALA A 755 22.10 2.52 6.52
C ALA A 755 23.22 2.38 7.57
N LEU A 756 24.05 3.41 7.75
CA LEU A 756 25.18 3.45 8.70
C LEU A 756 24.90 4.31 9.95
N ALA A 757 23.68 4.87 10.09
CA ALA A 757 23.32 5.78 11.17
C ALA A 757 22.31 5.20 12.20
N ASP A 758 22.03 3.90 12.13
CA ASP A 758 21.43 3.13 13.24
C ASP A 758 22.52 2.40 14.04
#